data_AF-A0A5C3DRL1-F1
#
_entry.id   AF-A0A5C3DRL1-F1
#
_cell.length_a   1.000
_cell.length_b   1.000
_cell.length_c   1.000
_cell.angle_alpha   90.00
_cell.angle_beta   90.00
_cell.angle_gamma   90.00
#
_symmetry.space_group_name_H-M   'P 1'
#
loop_
_entity.id
_entity.type
_entity.pdbx_description
1 polymer ?
#
loop_
_entity_poly.entity_id
_entity_poly.type
_entity_poly.pdbx_seq_one_letter_code
_entity_poly.pdbx_strand_id
1 'polypeptide(L)'
;MTGVGYHLIPSRESEETCVSMVDEEKTSNFDKQALPSSPESIDDDDTDIPPRRRTSWLKLKAILLIALVASTTIAACCIYRSGVSPTSLWTNRPITPHRPTPALSSDSKVIFGLGIGDVTGPIVEVNMMGYASLPQTNTGLHIRLRSRAFIVGSQETESTNYFRTRLAARFKSFIPTADGSATRWLFINSDICMGDTAVRKAVVDQLRQKYPGVYGERNVAFVGTHSHAGPGGFMQSLLPTLTSKGVILQNFDAIVQGTVKAAVQAHEDYLSRQSRVASGESATRLSYGKTRLVDAHIQRSRYAYEQNPQQERDLYNDEDQDHDFGLLKFEDLLQTQKGTSAATAAGFLSWYAVHGTSLYENNTLTSGDNKGLAALLYESAQQPEMLPGQNGFVAGFSQALVGDTSPNTKGAWCDDGSACEYKHSTCDNGKGKERVQTCHGRGPAWGLDEYLPVSPTGGYDWASNEIIARKQVDAAQSIMERPVTTTTTTTSSSADDYESMTHLTGPIKSVKMNVDMSQYTVYRPDGSRVKTCPAALGYGFAGGTTDGPGAFDFVQGSNKTDHHNPFWDLVKGFIKNPSQEQIECQAPKAILLDVGEIHKPYDWGPSIVEVQILRVGRLFILIVPGEFTTMAGWRLKKVVGEAVKKAGLVEEGEEPIVQVSGPASTYGHYVTTEEEYSVQRYEGASTLFGPHTLEAYMDVFSRRLVPALKEGARDLPVGPQKAFDITKAWKLKTGVVYDNPPIGHSFGDVLEQPLLSYPIPNSNSSFSPSLFNGQPTRASTSNITVTFVAANPRNNLRLEGTYFEIQRFNTDTGTWLVERTDGHHSTTMRWTRTNEFHGSSKIEVGWNVEAWTKQGLYRIVYYGDRKTPFTGKIQSFEAISSEFYVV
;
A
#
# COMPACT_ATOMS: atom_id res chain seq x y z
N MET A 1 7.01 27.30 -2.41
CA MET A 1 6.16 27.21 -3.61
C MET A 1 4.96 26.36 -3.26
N THR A 2 3.74 26.83 -3.51
CA THR A 2 2.53 26.01 -3.36
C THR A 2 2.40 25.14 -4.60
N GLY A 3 2.58 23.82 -4.45
CA GLY A 3 2.25 22.88 -5.51
C GLY A 3 0.75 22.93 -5.79
N VAL A 4 0.36 22.78 -7.05
CA VAL A 4 -1.05 22.56 -7.42
C VAL A 4 -1.46 21.23 -6.78
N GLY A 5 -2.46 21.26 -5.91
CA GLY A 5 -2.97 20.06 -5.25
C GLY A 5 -3.69 19.15 -6.25
N TYR A 6 -3.68 17.84 -6.00
CA TYR A 6 -4.54 16.94 -6.75
C TYR A 6 -6.00 17.19 -6.36
N HIS A 7 -6.73 17.87 -7.23
CA HIS A 7 -8.18 17.94 -7.14
C HIS A 7 -8.77 16.66 -7.74
N LEU A 8 -9.61 15.97 -6.96
CA LEU A 8 -10.40 14.83 -7.43
C LEU A 8 -11.11 15.21 -8.72
N ILE A 9 -11.08 14.31 -9.70
CA ILE A 9 -11.96 14.44 -10.87
C ILE A 9 -13.39 14.17 -10.38
N PRO A 10 -14.36 15.06 -10.60
CA PRO A 10 -15.75 14.78 -10.25
C PRO A 10 -16.22 13.47 -10.89
N SER A 11 -17.12 12.75 -10.23
CA SER A 11 -17.72 11.52 -10.76
C SER A 11 -18.25 11.78 -12.17
N ARG A 12 -17.57 11.23 -13.18
CA ARG A 12 -17.63 11.73 -14.57
C ARG A 12 -18.84 11.16 -15.30
N GLU A 13 -20.03 11.63 -14.91
CA GLU A 13 -21.19 11.62 -15.80
C GLU A 13 -20.83 12.40 -17.07
N SER A 14 -20.89 11.73 -18.23
CA SER A 14 -20.75 12.29 -19.58
C SER A 14 -19.60 13.28 -19.84
N GLU A 15 -18.53 12.80 -20.46
CA GLU A 15 -17.78 13.58 -21.45
C GLU A 15 -17.54 12.73 -22.70
N GLU A 16 -17.51 13.38 -23.86
CA GLU A 16 -17.72 12.74 -25.16
C GLU A 16 -16.43 12.19 -25.77
N THR A 17 -16.52 11.03 -26.44
CA THR A 17 -15.41 10.47 -27.22
C THR A 17 -15.38 11.07 -28.62
N CYS A 18 -14.58 12.11 -28.83
CA CYS A 18 -14.26 12.60 -30.17
C CYS A 18 -13.47 11.54 -30.95
N VAL A 19 -14.17 10.76 -31.79
CA VAL A 19 -13.53 9.89 -32.79
C VAL A 19 -13.09 10.76 -33.97
N SER A 20 -11.78 10.83 -34.21
CA SER A 20 -11.24 11.46 -35.41
C SER A 20 -11.49 10.56 -36.62
N MET A 21 -12.50 10.89 -37.44
CA MET A 21 -12.61 10.34 -38.79
C MET A 21 -11.89 11.25 -39.78
N VAL A 22 -11.00 10.65 -40.56
CA VAL A 22 -10.39 11.23 -41.76
C VAL A 22 -11.15 10.66 -42.94
N ASP A 23 -11.51 11.49 -43.93
CA ASP A 23 -11.53 11.11 -45.34
C ASP A 23 -11.66 12.37 -46.24
N GLU A 24 -11.36 12.20 -47.52
CA GLU A 24 -11.19 13.29 -48.51
C GLU A 24 -12.44 13.48 -49.39
N GLU A 25 -12.70 14.72 -49.87
CA GLU A 25 -12.59 15.08 -51.31
C GLU A 25 -13.13 16.49 -51.66
N LYS A 26 -12.25 17.32 -52.26
CA LYS A 26 -12.41 18.20 -53.46
C LYS A 26 -13.51 19.30 -53.58
N THR A 27 -13.06 20.42 -54.17
CA THR A 27 -13.78 21.48 -54.94
C THR A 27 -14.75 22.44 -54.22
N SER A 28 -14.86 23.74 -54.59
CA SER A 28 -14.01 24.63 -55.41
C SER A 28 -14.36 26.15 -55.29
N ASN A 29 -13.34 27.01 -55.46
CA ASN A 29 -13.32 28.40 -56.01
C ASN A 29 -14.15 29.59 -55.43
N PHE A 30 -13.52 30.79 -55.54
CA PHE A 30 -14.07 32.18 -55.54
C PHE A 30 -14.67 32.74 -54.21
N ASP A 31 -14.61 34.04 -53.88
CA ASP A 31 -13.90 35.21 -54.47
C ASP A 31 -13.44 36.25 -53.40
N LYS A 32 -13.02 37.46 -53.84
CA LYS A 32 -12.34 38.53 -53.06
C LYS A 32 -13.26 39.68 -52.59
N GLN A 33 -12.66 40.63 -51.83
CA GLN A 33 -13.05 42.05 -51.61
C GLN A 33 -14.29 42.29 -50.68
N ALA A 34 -14.47 43.45 -50.01
CA ALA A 34 -13.56 44.52 -49.57
C ALA A 34 -14.23 45.43 -48.49
N LEU A 35 -13.45 46.33 -47.88
CA LEU A 35 -13.85 47.51 -47.08
C LEU A 35 -14.67 48.52 -47.91
N PRO A 36 -15.52 49.44 -47.35
CA PRO A 36 -15.03 50.57 -46.54
C PRO A 36 -15.96 51.32 -45.52
N SER A 37 -15.30 52.18 -44.71
CA SER A 37 -15.68 53.54 -44.20
C SER A 37 -16.99 53.85 -43.43
N SER A 38 -16.84 54.68 -42.38
CA SER A 38 -17.87 55.50 -41.68
C SER A 38 -18.11 56.86 -42.37
N PRO A 39 -18.94 57.79 -41.82
CA PRO A 39 -18.44 58.79 -40.82
C PRO A 39 -19.47 59.35 -39.78
N GLU A 40 -18.98 60.25 -38.90
CA GLU A 40 -19.70 61.36 -38.19
C GLU A 40 -20.77 61.03 -37.11
N SER A 41 -21.09 61.84 -36.07
CA SER A 41 -20.56 63.09 -35.41
C SER A 41 -21.37 63.31 -34.08
N ILE A 42 -21.20 64.24 -33.12
CA ILE A 42 -20.23 65.27 -32.60
C ILE A 42 -20.63 65.51 -31.10
N ASP A 43 -19.79 65.84 -30.11
CA ASP A 43 -19.18 67.11 -29.60
C ASP A 43 -18.10 66.69 -28.54
N ASP A 44 -16.89 67.25 -28.36
CA ASP A 44 -16.39 68.63 -28.11
C ASP A 44 -16.34 69.08 -26.62
N ASP A 45 -15.12 69.12 -26.03
CA ASP A 45 -14.42 70.35 -25.58
C ASP A 45 -12.92 70.02 -25.25
N ASP A 46 -12.00 71.00 -25.38
CA ASP A 46 -10.53 70.83 -25.24
C ASP A 46 -9.85 72.10 -24.68
N THR A 47 -8.68 71.97 -24.01
CA THR A 47 -7.74 73.10 -23.79
C THR A 47 -6.32 72.69 -23.31
N ASP A 48 -5.37 72.66 -24.25
CA ASP A 48 -3.94 73.07 -24.18
C ASP A 48 -2.91 72.42 -23.20
N ILE A 49 -1.73 72.01 -23.74
CA ILE A 49 -0.63 71.35 -22.99
C ILE A 49 0.80 71.71 -23.49
N PRO A 50 1.55 72.58 -22.78
CA PRO A 50 3.04 72.49 -22.74
C PRO A 50 3.66 72.80 -21.33
N PRO A 51 4.99 72.67 -21.10
CA PRO A 51 5.61 71.36 -20.88
C PRO A 51 6.61 71.25 -19.69
N ARG A 52 6.81 70.01 -19.21
CA ARG A 52 8.04 69.44 -18.59
C ARG A 52 8.85 70.24 -17.51
N ARG A 53 9.01 69.60 -16.34
CA ARG A 53 10.37 69.43 -15.73
C ARG A 53 10.48 68.09 -14.96
N ARG A 54 11.60 67.37 -15.16
CA ARG A 54 11.75 65.93 -14.79
C ARG A 54 13.00 65.70 -13.91
N THR A 55 13.01 66.20 -12.66
CA THR A 55 14.25 66.37 -11.87
C THR A 55 14.22 65.95 -10.39
N SER A 56 13.41 64.96 -9.99
CA SER A 56 13.41 64.41 -8.60
C SER A 56 13.97 62.99 -8.46
N TRP A 57 13.68 62.10 -9.42
CA TRP A 57 13.91 60.64 -9.28
C TRP A 57 15.37 60.19 -9.13
N LEU A 58 16.34 60.98 -9.60
CA LEU A 58 17.76 60.66 -9.44
C LEU A 58 18.27 60.86 -8.00
N LYS A 59 17.76 61.87 -7.28
CA LYS A 59 18.15 62.13 -5.88
C LYS A 59 17.71 61.02 -4.95
N LEU A 60 16.51 60.47 -5.17
CA LEU A 60 15.97 59.37 -4.36
C LEU A 60 16.83 58.09 -4.48
N LYS A 61 17.27 57.76 -5.70
CA LYS A 61 18.16 56.61 -5.94
C LYS A 61 19.54 56.79 -5.30
N ALA A 62 20.10 58.00 -5.33
CA ALA A 62 21.38 58.29 -4.68
C ALA A 62 21.30 58.11 -3.14
N ILE A 63 20.24 58.60 -2.51
CA ILE A 63 20.02 58.46 -1.06
C ILE A 63 19.86 56.98 -0.66
N LEU A 64 19.08 56.20 -1.42
CA LEU A 64 18.94 54.76 -1.20
C LEU A 64 20.26 54.01 -1.35
N LEU A 65 21.09 54.36 -2.34
CA LEU A 65 22.40 53.74 -2.53
C LEU A 65 23.36 54.04 -1.37
N ILE A 66 23.40 55.30 -0.91
CA ILE A 66 24.21 55.72 0.24
C ILE A 66 23.77 54.99 1.53
N ALA A 67 22.46 54.83 1.75
CA ALA A 67 21.93 54.07 2.88
C ALA A 67 22.32 52.58 2.82
N LEU A 68 22.37 51.98 1.62
CA LEU A 68 22.79 50.58 1.43
C LEU A 68 24.30 50.38 1.64
N VAL A 69 25.12 51.36 1.24
CA VAL A 69 26.57 51.36 1.50
C VAL A 69 26.87 51.61 2.99
N ALA A 70 26.08 52.44 3.67
CA ALA A 70 26.18 52.64 5.11
C ALA A 70 25.81 51.38 5.91
N SER A 71 24.74 50.67 5.55
CA SER A 71 24.35 49.44 6.26
C SER A 71 25.34 48.29 6.06
N THR A 72 25.89 48.14 4.85
CA THR A 72 26.91 47.11 4.54
C THR A 72 28.25 47.41 5.20
N THR A 73 28.69 48.67 5.30
CA THR A 73 29.91 49.03 6.04
C THR A 73 29.76 48.85 7.55
N ILE A 74 28.59 49.11 8.14
CA ILE A 74 28.31 48.80 9.55
C ILE A 74 28.37 47.28 9.79
N ALA A 75 27.74 46.48 8.92
CA ALA A 75 27.78 45.01 9.01
C ALA A 75 29.20 44.45 8.90
N ALA A 76 30.00 44.95 7.95
CA ALA A 76 31.40 44.56 7.79
C ALA A 76 32.24 44.94 9.04
N CYS A 77 32.00 46.10 9.63
CA CYS A 77 32.69 46.54 10.84
C CYS A 77 32.37 45.64 12.06
N CYS A 78 31.12 45.18 12.20
CA CYS A 78 30.73 44.20 13.23
C CYS A 78 31.40 42.83 13.04
N ILE A 79 31.56 42.36 11.79
CA ILE A 79 32.29 41.12 11.48
C ILE A 79 33.78 41.27 11.79
N TYR A 80 34.40 42.40 11.39
CA TYR A 80 35.81 42.66 11.66
C TYR A 80 36.13 42.74 13.17
N ARG A 81 35.19 43.28 13.97
CA ARG A 81 35.33 43.36 15.44
C ARG A 81 35.08 42.06 16.18
N SER A 82 34.61 41.00 15.51
CA SER A 82 34.32 39.67 16.11
C SER A 82 35.34 38.58 15.73
N GLY A 83 36.34 38.88 14.90
CA GLY A 83 37.54 38.03 14.73
C GLY A 83 37.34 36.72 13.95
N VAL A 84 36.22 36.55 13.24
CA VAL A 84 35.91 35.32 12.50
C VAL A 84 36.39 35.41 11.04
N SER A 85 37.37 34.58 10.66
CA SER A 85 37.83 34.45 9.27
C SER A 85 36.82 33.65 8.42
N PRO A 86 36.47 34.07 7.19
CA PRO A 86 35.47 33.42 6.35
C PRO A 86 36.01 32.18 5.58
N THR A 87 36.74 31.29 6.26
CA THR A 87 37.36 30.10 5.63
C THR A 87 37.28 28.82 6.48
N SER A 88 36.10 28.50 7.04
CA SER A 88 35.82 27.18 7.64
C SER A 88 34.32 26.82 7.67
N LEU A 89 33.75 26.52 6.51
CA LEU A 89 32.57 25.65 6.40
C LEU A 89 33.06 24.29 5.89
N TRP A 90 32.46 23.20 6.37
CA TRP A 90 32.91 21.81 6.19
C TRP A 90 34.25 21.45 6.86
N THR A 91 34.23 21.29 8.19
CA THR A 91 35.17 20.38 8.88
C THR A 91 34.40 19.51 9.88
N ASN A 92 34.66 18.20 9.87
CA ASN A 92 34.18 17.29 10.90
C ASN A 92 34.77 17.68 12.27
N ARG A 93 33.94 17.72 13.31
CA ARG A 93 34.38 17.62 14.71
C ARG A 93 33.46 16.66 15.47
N PRO A 94 33.98 15.88 16.43
CA PRO A 94 33.15 14.99 17.24
C PRO A 94 32.11 15.79 18.03
N ILE A 95 30.91 15.23 18.17
CA ILE A 95 29.93 15.71 19.15
C ILE A 95 30.50 15.41 20.54
N THR A 96 30.85 16.44 21.29
CA THR A 96 31.24 16.30 22.70
C THR A 96 30.09 15.67 23.49
N PRO A 97 30.35 14.69 24.37
CA PRO A 97 29.30 14.01 25.12
C PRO A 97 28.63 14.97 26.08
N HIS A 98 27.43 15.45 25.71
CA HIS A 98 26.61 16.24 26.60
C HIS A 98 26.11 15.31 27.70
N ARG A 99 26.55 15.56 28.94
CA ARG A 99 26.15 14.78 30.13
C ARG A 99 24.61 14.76 30.19
N PRO A 100 23.95 13.58 30.16
CA PRO A 100 22.50 13.52 30.12
C PRO A 100 21.92 14.00 31.46
N THR A 101 21.07 15.02 31.41
CA THR A 101 20.14 15.31 32.50
C THR A 101 19.00 14.29 32.40
N PRO A 102 18.67 13.51 33.44
CA PRO A 102 17.57 12.56 33.37
C PRO A 102 16.22 13.30 33.38
N ALA A 103 15.69 13.56 32.19
CA ALA A 103 14.31 13.99 31.97
C ALA A 103 13.43 12.77 31.68
N LEU A 104 13.26 11.91 32.68
CA LEU A 104 12.27 10.83 32.63
C LEU A 104 10.85 11.42 32.74
N SER A 105 9.88 10.71 32.16
CA SER A 105 8.43 10.88 32.34
C SER A 105 7.86 12.32 32.38
N SER A 106 7.45 12.81 31.22
CA SER A 106 6.03 13.17 31.13
C SER A 106 5.27 11.92 30.73
N ASP A 107 4.37 11.44 31.59
CA ASP A 107 3.54 10.26 31.30
C ASP A 107 2.40 10.67 30.36
N SER A 108 2.77 10.92 29.10
CA SER A 108 1.86 11.43 28.08
C SER A 108 0.88 10.33 27.66
N LYS A 109 -0.36 10.40 28.18
CA LYS A 109 -1.39 9.40 27.91
C LYS A 109 -1.51 9.14 26.40
N VAL A 110 -1.39 7.89 26.02
CA VAL A 110 -1.42 7.44 24.62
C VAL A 110 -2.87 7.38 24.15
N ILE A 111 -3.24 8.26 23.23
CA ILE A 111 -4.53 8.23 22.54
C ILE A 111 -4.35 7.52 21.20
N PHE A 112 -5.33 6.72 20.81
CA PHE A 112 -5.39 6.12 19.48
C PHE A 112 -6.74 6.39 18.82
N GLY A 113 -6.82 6.15 17.51
CA GLY A 113 -8.08 6.11 16.78
C GLY A 113 -8.01 5.19 15.58
N LEU A 114 -9.11 4.51 15.27
CA LEU A 114 -9.22 3.44 14.29
C LEU A 114 -10.32 3.73 13.26
N GLY A 115 -10.10 3.31 12.02
CA GLY A 115 -11.08 3.50 10.94
C GLY A 115 -10.83 2.61 9.74
N ILE A 116 -11.86 2.45 8.91
CA ILE A 116 -11.89 1.57 7.75
C ILE A 116 -12.60 2.25 6.57
N GLY A 117 -12.24 1.88 5.35
CA GLY A 117 -12.84 2.45 4.14
C GLY A 117 -12.57 1.58 2.91
N ASP A 118 -13.55 1.53 2.01
CA ASP A 118 -13.53 0.71 0.79
C ASP A 118 -12.62 1.33 -0.28
N VAL A 119 -11.61 0.57 -0.70
CA VAL A 119 -10.68 0.93 -1.78
C VAL A 119 -10.84 0.02 -3.00
N THR A 120 -11.98 -0.67 -3.12
CA THR A 120 -12.28 -1.60 -4.22
C THR A 120 -12.42 -0.84 -5.54
N GLY A 121 -11.34 -0.85 -6.33
CA GLY A 121 -11.32 -0.33 -7.68
C GLY A 121 -12.18 -1.12 -8.68
N PRO A 122 -12.04 -0.87 -10.00
CA PRO A 122 -12.80 -1.56 -11.03
C PRO A 122 -12.54 -3.07 -11.01
N ILE A 123 -13.56 -3.85 -10.67
CA ILE A 123 -13.49 -5.31 -10.49
C ILE A 123 -13.58 -6.15 -11.78
N VAL A 124 -13.76 -5.51 -12.94
CA VAL A 124 -13.76 -6.21 -14.25
C VAL A 124 -12.92 -5.47 -15.30
N GLU A 125 -12.48 -6.22 -16.31
CA GLU A 125 -11.76 -5.75 -17.51
C GLU A 125 -10.43 -5.01 -17.23
N VAL A 126 -9.94 -4.96 -15.99
CA VAL A 126 -8.70 -4.27 -15.61
C VAL A 126 -7.65 -5.31 -15.21
N ASN A 127 -6.40 -5.11 -15.66
CA ASN A 127 -5.30 -6.00 -15.31
C ASN A 127 -5.01 -5.93 -13.81
N MET A 128 -4.68 -7.06 -13.20
CA MET A 128 -4.41 -7.16 -11.77
C MET A 128 -2.94 -6.80 -11.48
N MET A 129 -2.68 -6.24 -10.30
CA MET A 129 -1.35 -5.74 -9.92
C MET A 129 -0.57 -6.78 -9.13
N GLY A 130 0.72 -6.95 -9.46
CA GLY A 130 1.60 -7.93 -8.84
C GLY A 130 2.31 -8.74 -9.92
N TYR A 131 1.67 -9.83 -10.37
CA TYR A 131 2.23 -10.82 -11.30
C TYR A 131 2.67 -10.30 -12.69
N ALA A 132 2.34 -9.06 -13.06
CA ALA A 132 2.64 -8.48 -14.38
C ALA A 132 2.13 -9.31 -15.59
N SER A 133 1.17 -10.21 -15.36
CA SER A 133 0.62 -11.11 -16.37
C SER A 133 -0.49 -10.44 -17.19
N LEU A 134 -0.31 -10.35 -18.52
CA LEU A 134 -1.33 -9.76 -19.41
C LEU A 134 -2.67 -10.54 -19.44
N PRO A 135 -2.68 -11.89 -19.42
CA PRO A 135 -3.91 -12.67 -19.25
C PRO A 135 -4.67 -12.39 -17.94
N GLN A 136 -3.99 -11.98 -16.86
CA GLN A 136 -4.62 -11.74 -15.56
C GLN A 136 -5.41 -10.41 -15.55
N THR A 137 -6.54 -10.42 -16.23
CA THR A 137 -7.54 -9.34 -16.25
C THR A 137 -8.72 -9.76 -15.38
N ASN A 138 -9.14 -8.90 -14.46
CA ASN A 138 -10.19 -9.27 -13.52
C ASN A 138 -11.56 -9.46 -14.20
N THR A 139 -12.33 -10.39 -13.65
CA THR A 139 -13.66 -10.83 -14.10
C THR A 139 -14.71 -10.69 -13.01
N GLY A 140 -14.36 -10.21 -11.82
CA GLY A 140 -15.30 -10.04 -10.72
C GLY A 140 -14.63 -9.82 -9.36
N LEU A 141 -15.32 -10.25 -8.31
CA LEU A 141 -15.02 -9.93 -6.91
C LEU A 141 -15.19 -11.17 -6.02
N HIS A 142 -14.23 -11.34 -5.10
CA HIS A 142 -14.31 -12.27 -3.97
C HIS A 142 -14.63 -11.49 -2.69
N ILE A 143 -13.75 -10.57 -2.32
CA ILE A 143 -13.88 -9.74 -1.12
C ILE A 143 -13.46 -8.30 -1.43
N ARG A 144 -14.22 -7.33 -0.92
CA ARG A 144 -13.87 -5.91 -1.04
C ARG A 144 -12.54 -5.59 -0.39
N LEU A 145 -11.73 -4.79 -1.08
CA LEU A 145 -10.43 -4.30 -0.64
C LEU A 145 -10.64 -3.12 0.30
N ARG A 146 -9.99 -3.09 1.47
CA ARG A 146 -10.17 -2.02 2.46
C ARG A 146 -8.85 -1.37 2.87
N SER A 147 -8.87 -0.05 3.06
CA SER A 147 -7.87 0.69 3.82
C SER A 147 -8.26 0.70 5.29
N ARG A 148 -7.33 0.30 6.16
CA ARG A 148 -7.46 0.30 7.62
C ARG A 148 -6.47 1.31 8.20
N ALA A 149 -6.98 2.26 8.97
CA ALA A 149 -6.26 3.42 9.46
C ALA A 149 -6.05 3.33 10.97
N PHE A 150 -4.78 3.49 11.39
CA PHE A 150 -4.36 3.41 12.78
C PHE A 150 -3.65 4.72 13.15
N ILE A 151 -4.27 5.51 14.04
CA ILE A 151 -3.66 6.72 14.60
C ILE A 151 -3.13 6.42 15.99
N VAL A 152 -1.94 6.90 16.30
CA VAL A 152 -1.40 6.97 17.66
C VAL A 152 -0.86 8.38 17.90
N GLY A 153 -1.21 8.98 19.04
CA GLY A 153 -0.79 10.33 19.41
C GLY A 153 -0.87 10.59 20.91
N SER A 154 -0.04 11.51 21.41
CA SER A 154 -0.08 11.92 22.81
C SER A 154 -1.28 12.81 23.12
N GLN A 155 -1.82 12.72 24.34
CA GLN A 155 -2.74 13.72 24.89
C GLN A 155 -2.01 15.06 25.12
N GLU A 156 -1.85 15.87 24.07
CA GLU A 156 -1.39 17.25 24.22
C GLU A 156 -2.45 18.14 24.86
N THR A 157 -2.07 18.91 25.88
CA THR A 157 -2.85 20.05 26.36
C THR A 157 -2.61 21.25 25.44
N GLU A 158 -3.62 21.56 24.62
CA GLU A 158 -3.55 22.50 23.49
C GLU A 158 -2.99 23.89 23.83
N SER A 159 -3.17 24.32 25.08
CA SER A 159 -2.76 25.63 25.61
C SER A 159 -1.27 25.95 25.47
N THR A 160 -0.39 24.94 25.45
CA THR A 160 1.06 25.18 25.56
C THR A 160 1.77 25.29 24.19
N ASN A 161 1.30 24.56 23.18
CA ASN A 161 2.02 24.44 21.91
C ASN A 161 1.68 25.53 20.88
N TYR A 162 0.43 26.01 20.80
CA TYR A 162 0.04 27.01 19.78
C TYR A 162 0.93 28.27 19.80
N PHE A 163 1.24 28.79 20.99
CA PHE A 163 2.09 29.98 21.14
C PHE A 163 3.57 29.69 20.84
N ARG A 164 4.09 28.52 21.24
CA ARG A 164 5.47 28.10 20.94
C ARG A 164 5.70 27.86 19.45
N THR A 165 4.80 27.13 18.79
CA THR A 165 4.84 26.87 17.33
C THR A 165 4.76 28.17 16.54
N ARG A 166 3.93 29.13 16.98
CA ARG A 166 3.82 30.47 16.35
C ARG A 166 5.07 31.33 16.56
N LEU A 167 5.80 31.14 17.67
CA LEU A 167 7.11 31.79 17.88
C LEU A 167 8.21 31.13 17.05
N ALA A 168 8.28 29.80 17.02
CA ALA A 168 9.24 29.04 16.23
C ALA A 168 9.10 29.33 14.72
N ALA A 169 7.87 29.57 14.24
CA ALA A 169 7.60 30.00 12.87
C ALA A 169 8.25 31.34 12.46
N ARG A 170 8.71 32.17 13.41
CA ARG A 170 9.51 33.39 13.11
C ARG A 170 10.99 33.09 12.80
N PHE A 171 11.48 31.90 13.13
CA PHE A 171 12.82 31.41 12.80
C PHE A 171 12.77 30.22 11.84
N LYS A 172 11.88 30.26 10.83
CA LYS A 172 11.87 29.27 9.76
C LYS A 172 13.23 29.23 9.06
N SER A 173 13.84 28.05 9.08
CA SER A 173 14.93 27.70 8.17
C SER A 173 14.49 27.95 6.72
N PHE A 174 15.40 28.40 5.87
CA PHE A 174 15.15 28.49 4.42
C PHE A 174 15.01 27.10 3.76
N ILE A 175 15.38 26.03 4.46
CA ILE A 175 15.24 24.64 4.02
C ILE A 175 13.87 24.10 4.51
N PRO A 176 12.98 23.63 3.61
CA PRO A 176 11.70 23.03 4.01
C PRO A 176 11.88 21.74 4.81
N THR A 177 11.14 21.63 5.92
CA THR A 177 11.06 20.43 6.78
C THR A 177 9.72 19.72 6.61
N ALA A 178 9.64 18.44 6.97
CA ALA A 178 8.42 17.65 6.82
C ALA A 178 7.29 18.16 7.74
N ASP A 179 6.10 18.38 7.18
CA ASP A 179 4.94 18.95 7.88
C ASP A 179 4.01 17.87 8.48
N GLY A 180 2.95 18.31 9.18
CA GLY A 180 2.16 17.45 10.07
C GLY A 180 2.71 17.41 11.49
N SER A 181 1.92 16.87 12.43
CA SER A 181 2.31 16.78 13.84
C SER A 181 3.51 15.85 14.04
N ALA A 182 4.42 16.24 14.93
CA ALA A 182 5.52 15.39 15.36
C ALA A 182 5.09 14.32 16.37
N THR A 183 4.03 14.57 17.15
CA THR A 183 3.57 13.82 18.34
C THR A 183 2.33 12.95 18.08
N ARG A 184 1.84 12.92 16.84
CA ARG A 184 0.77 12.04 16.35
C ARG A 184 1.17 11.49 14.99
N TRP A 185 0.97 10.19 14.75
CA TRP A 185 1.14 9.57 13.45
C TRP A 185 -0.09 8.76 13.02
N LEU A 186 -0.17 8.52 11.71
CA LEU A 186 -1.19 7.76 11.01
C LEU A 186 -0.49 6.68 10.18
N PHE A 187 -0.85 5.42 10.43
CA PHE A 187 -0.45 4.26 9.62
C PHE A 187 -1.67 3.77 8.84
N ILE A 188 -1.55 3.68 7.51
CA ILE A 188 -2.54 3.05 6.63
C ILE A 188 -2.04 1.66 6.24
N ASN A 189 -2.85 0.64 6.51
CA ASN A 189 -2.71 -0.71 5.97
C ASN A 189 -3.80 -0.91 4.91
N SER A 190 -3.45 -0.98 3.63
CA SER A 190 -4.41 -1.04 2.51
C SER A 190 -4.34 -2.37 1.78
N ASP A 191 -5.49 -2.97 1.48
CA ASP A 191 -5.60 -4.28 0.77
C ASP A 191 -5.24 -4.19 -0.73
N ILE A 192 -4.09 -3.59 -1.05
CA ILE A 192 -3.53 -3.42 -2.40
C ILE A 192 -2.08 -3.87 -2.46
N CYS A 193 -1.56 -4.05 -3.68
CA CYS A 193 -0.23 -4.62 -3.91
C CYS A 193 0.95 -3.78 -3.35
N MET A 194 0.89 -2.45 -3.39
CA MET A 194 1.98 -1.61 -2.86
C MET A 194 1.55 -0.17 -2.58
N GLY A 195 2.31 0.53 -1.73
CA GLY A 195 2.22 1.99 -1.62
C GLY A 195 2.85 2.71 -2.83
N ASP A 196 2.22 3.80 -3.28
CA ASP A 196 2.69 4.67 -4.35
C ASP A 196 2.74 6.15 -3.91
N THR A 197 3.75 6.89 -4.39
CA THR A 197 4.01 8.26 -3.94
C THR A 197 2.94 9.25 -4.40
N ALA A 198 2.33 9.06 -5.57
CA ALA A 198 1.19 9.89 -6.01
C ALA A 198 -0.08 9.55 -5.21
N VAL A 199 -0.35 8.26 -4.95
CA VAL A 199 -1.47 7.84 -4.09
C VAL A 199 -1.31 8.42 -2.68
N ARG A 200 -0.17 8.18 -2.03
CA ARG A 200 0.15 8.72 -0.70
C ARG A 200 0.06 10.24 -0.69
N LYS A 201 0.63 10.92 -1.70
CA LYS A 201 0.56 12.39 -1.79
C LYS A 201 -0.87 12.90 -1.91
N ALA A 202 -1.72 12.28 -2.72
CA ALA A 202 -3.13 12.69 -2.86
C ALA A 202 -3.90 12.55 -1.53
N VAL A 203 -3.68 11.44 -0.80
CA VAL A 203 -4.23 11.24 0.55
C VAL A 203 -3.72 12.30 1.53
N VAL A 204 -2.40 12.55 1.56
CA VAL A 204 -1.77 13.54 2.45
C VAL A 204 -2.22 14.97 2.13
N ASP A 205 -2.38 15.32 0.85
CA ASP A 205 -2.86 16.65 0.44
C ASP A 205 -4.31 16.89 0.90
N GLN A 206 -5.20 15.90 0.76
CA GLN A 206 -6.58 16.00 1.25
C GLN A 206 -6.67 16.03 2.79
N LEU A 207 -5.90 15.18 3.49
CA LEU A 207 -5.86 15.18 4.96
C LEU A 207 -5.26 16.48 5.52
N ARG A 208 -4.27 17.06 4.85
CA ARG A 208 -3.71 18.39 5.16
C ARG A 208 -4.73 19.51 4.93
N GLN A 209 -5.60 19.37 3.93
CA GLN A 209 -6.69 20.33 3.68
C GLN A 209 -7.80 20.23 4.75
N LYS A 210 -8.23 19.02 5.11
CA LYS A 210 -9.31 18.81 6.12
C LYS A 210 -8.81 19.08 7.55
N TYR A 211 -7.55 18.77 7.86
CA TYR A 211 -6.97 18.94 9.21
C TYR A 211 -5.60 19.68 9.17
N PRO A 212 -5.58 21.00 8.90
CA PRO A 212 -4.35 21.75 8.67
C PRO A 212 -3.33 21.65 9.82
N GLY A 213 -2.13 21.19 9.50
CA GLY A 213 -1.03 21.02 10.46
C GLY A 213 -1.08 19.73 11.30
N VAL A 214 -2.20 18.99 11.28
CA VAL A 214 -2.31 17.68 11.97
C VAL A 214 -1.61 16.59 11.15
N TYR A 215 -1.94 16.49 9.86
CA TYR A 215 -1.36 15.53 8.93
C TYR A 215 -0.51 16.23 7.87
N GLY A 216 0.57 15.56 7.46
CA GLY A 216 1.51 16.06 6.46
C GLY A 216 2.59 15.03 6.14
N GLU A 217 3.68 15.49 5.54
CA GLU A 217 4.75 14.60 5.06
C GLU A 217 5.40 13.76 6.15
N ARG A 218 5.47 14.26 7.39
CA ARG A 218 6.20 13.64 8.50
C ARG A 218 5.54 12.37 9.00
N ASN A 219 4.21 12.33 9.01
CA ASN A 219 3.46 11.53 9.96
C ASN A 219 2.34 10.67 9.37
N VAL A 220 2.26 10.58 8.03
CA VAL A 220 1.37 9.64 7.33
C VAL A 220 2.21 8.59 6.61
N ALA A 221 2.07 7.34 7.05
CA ALA A 221 2.62 6.14 6.40
C ALA A 221 1.52 5.45 5.58
N PHE A 222 1.87 4.94 4.39
CA PHE A 222 0.97 4.16 3.55
C PHE A 222 1.63 2.83 3.19
N VAL A 223 1.04 1.70 3.58
CA VAL A 223 1.56 0.35 3.35
C VAL A 223 0.51 -0.50 2.64
N GLY A 224 0.92 -1.25 1.60
CA GLY A 224 0.07 -2.28 0.98
C GLY A 224 0.18 -3.63 1.69
N THR A 225 -0.90 -4.42 1.74
CA THR A 225 -0.83 -5.82 2.19
C THR A 225 -0.15 -6.75 1.18
N HIS A 226 0.21 -6.24 0.00
CA HIS A 226 0.88 -6.96 -1.06
C HIS A 226 0.06 -8.08 -1.71
N SER A 227 -1.28 -7.97 -1.62
CA SER A 227 -2.20 -8.77 -2.45
C SER A 227 -1.90 -8.58 -3.93
N HIS A 228 -1.65 -9.70 -4.61
CA HIS A 228 -1.55 -9.78 -6.07
C HIS A 228 -2.92 -9.90 -6.77
N ALA A 229 -4.01 -9.88 -6.00
CA ALA A 229 -5.38 -10.04 -6.48
C ALA A 229 -6.18 -8.72 -6.52
N GLY A 230 -5.52 -7.56 -6.50
CA GLY A 230 -6.15 -6.24 -6.66
C GLY A 230 -6.01 -5.64 -8.08
N PRO A 231 -6.90 -4.72 -8.52
CA PRO A 231 -6.79 -4.06 -9.82
C PRO A 231 -5.58 -3.12 -9.89
N GLY A 232 -4.98 -3.02 -11.08
CA GLY A 232 -3.77 -2.24 -11.35
C GLY A 232 -3.97 -0.81 -11.89
N GLY A 233 -2.87 -0.23 -12.38
CA GLY A 233 -2.87 1.10 -12.98
C GLY A 233 -3.00 2.28 -12.00
N PHE A 234 -2.64 2.13 -10.73
CA PHE A 234 -2.68 3.22 -9.74
C PHE A 234 -1.32 3.89 -9.46
N MET A 235 -0.22 3.39 -10.05
CA MET A 235 1.14 3.89 -9.80
C MET A 235 1.55 5.09 -10.68
N GLN A 236 2.47 5.92 -10.17
CA GLN A 236 3.06 7.03 -10.91
C GLN A 236 4.12 6.59 -11.94
N SER A 237 4.85 5.50 -11.65
CA SER A 237 5.96 4.99 -12.46
C SER A 237 5.42 4.24 -13.69
N LEU A 238 5.97 4.48 -14.88
CA LEU A 238 5.39 3.88 -16.09
C LEU A 238 5.48 2.34 -16.10
N LEU A 239 6.64 1.74 -15.78
CA LEU A 239 6.89 0.31 -15.99
C LEU A 239 5.79 -0.60 -15.42
N PRO A 240 5.44 -0.55 -14.11
CA PRO A 240 4.42 -1.44 -13.54
C PRO A 240 2.98 -1.07 -13.95
N THR A 241 2.75 0.00 -14.71
CA THR A 241 1.43 0.29 -15.31
C THR A 241 1.28 -0.25 -16.74
N LEU A 242 2.35 -0.75 -17.38
CA LEU A 242 2.30 -1.21 -18.78
C LEU A 242 1.28 -2.33 -19.01
N THR A 243 1.20 -3.29 -18.10
CA THR A 243 0.27 -4.43 -18.18
C THR A 243 -1.18 -4.01 -17.98
N SER A 244 -1.40 -2.98 -17.15
CA SER A 244 -2.68 -2.26 -17.00
C SER A 244 -3.03 -1.35 -18.18
N LYS A 245 -2.16 -1.26 -19.20
CA LYS A 245 -2.27 -0.35 -20.36
C LYS A 245 -2.32 1.12 -19.89
N GLY A 246 -1.46 1.45 -18.92
CA GLY A 246 -1.34 2.75 -18.30
C GLY A 246 -2.15 2.90 -17.01
N VAL A 247 -2.41 4.15 -16.64
CA VAL A 247 -3.10 4.51 -15.40
C VAL A 247 -4.62 4.36 -15.54
N ILE A 248 -5.25 3.82 -14.50
CA ILE A 248 -6.71 3.68 -14.37
C ILE A 248 -7.16 4.67 -13.28
N LEU A 249 -7.51 5.89 -13.68
CA LEU A 249 -7.88 6.96 -12.74
C LEU A 249 -9.03 6.56 -11.81
N GLN A 250 -10.02 5.81 -12.31
CA GLN A 250 -11.10 5.22 -11.50
C GLN A 250 -10.59 4.35 -10.32
N ASN A 251 -9.45 3.67 -10.48
CA ASN A 251 -8.83 2.88 -9.42
C ASN A 251 -8.04 3.79 -8.45
N PHE A 252 -7.25 4.72 -9.00
CA PHE A 252 -6.52 5.72 -8.20
C PHE A 252 -7.46 6.53 -7.29
N ASP A 253 -8.55 7.04 -7.85
CA ASP A 253 -9.57 7.81 -7.13
C ASP A 253 -10.25 6.96 -6.05
N ALA A 254 -10.57 5.68 -6.31
CA ALA A 254 -11.13 4.77 -5.31
C ALA A 254 -10.18 4.55 -4.12
N ILE A 255 -8.90 4.25 -4.40
CA ILE A 255 -7.88 4.04 -3.37
C ILE A 255 -7.68 5.29 -2.52
N VAL A 256 -7.60 6.47 -3.15
CA VAL A 256 -7.45 7.75 -2.43
C VAL A 256 -8.69 8.07 -1.59
N GLN A 257 -9.90 7.94 -2.15
CA GLN A 257 -11.15 8.25 -1.43
C GLN A 257 -11.39 7.31 -0.24
N GLY A 258 -11.26 5.99 -0.42
CA GLY A 258 -11.41 5.01 0.65
C GLY A 258 -10.36 5.18 1.75
N THR A 259 -9.11 5.48 1.38
CA THR A 259 -8.06 5.77 2.38
C THR A 259 -8.33 7.05 3.15
N VAL A 260 -8.78 8.12 2.47
CA VAL A 260 -9.16 9.37 3.15
C VAL A 260 -10.37 9.13 4.07
N LYS A 261 -11.36 8.32 3.68
CA LYS A 261 -12.47 7.94 4.57
C LYS A 261 -11.98 7.20 5.81
N ALA A 262 -11.14 6.18 5.66
CA ALA A 262 -10.59 5.42 6.78
C ALA A 262 -9.81 6.33 7.76
N ALA A 263 -8.95 7.21 7.22
CA ALA A 263 -8.18 8.17 8.00
C ALA A 263 -9.06 9.25 8.69
N VAL A 264 -10.18 9.62 8.07
CA VAL A 264 -11.20 10.51 8.65
C VAL A 264 -11.92 9.85 9.82
N GLN A 265 -12.41 8.62 9.64
CA GLN A 265 -13.05 7.85 10.71
C GLN A 265 -12.08 7.68 11.89
N ALA A 266 -10.83 7.29 11.62
CA ALA A 266 -9.80 7.17 12.65
C ALA A 266 -9.54 8.50 13.38
N HIS A 267 -9.59 9.66 12.69
CA HIS A 267 -9.41 10.96 13.32
C HIS A 267 -10.57 11.31 14.26
N GLU A 268 -11.81 11.06 13.83
CA GLU A 268 -13.02 11.33 14.59
C GLU A 268 -13.12 10.39 15.82
N ASP A 269 -12.71 9.13 15.63
CA ASP A 269 -12.55 8.10 16.68
C ASP A 269 -11.42 8.45 17.69
N TYR A 270 -10.30 9.01 17.20
CA TYR A 270 -9.21 9.56 18.05
C TYR A 270 -9.71 10.73 18.91
N LEU A 271 -10.45 11.68 18.32
CA LEU A 271 -10.99 12.82 19.08
C LEU A 271 -12.00 12.37 20.13
N SER A 272 -12.83 11.37 19.80
CA SER A 272 -13.76 10.72 20.73
C SER A 272 -13.03 10.13 21.95
N ARG A 273 -11.94 9.38 21.73
CA ARG A 273 -11.07 8.88 22.82
C ARG A 273 -10.36 10.00 23.57
N GLN A 274 -9.81 11.00 22.88
CA GLN A 274 -9.15 12.15 23.50
C GLN A 274 -10.09 12.87 24.49
N SER A 275 -11.37 12.99 24.15
CA SER A 275 -12.40 13.58 25.01
C SER A 275 -12.67 12.73 26.27
N ARG A 276 -12.95 11.42 26.13
CA ARG A 276 -13.17 10.51 27.28
C ARG A 276 -11.97 10.41 28.22
N VAL A 277 -10.75 10.44 27.66
CA VAL A 277 -9.49 10.38 28.42
C VAL A 277 -9.10 11.73 29.04
N ALA A 278 -9.73 12.83 28.59
CA ALA A 278 -9.66 14.15 29.22
C ALA A 278 -10.71 14.35 30.32
N SER A 279 -11.94 13.82 30.15
CA SER A 279 -12.98 13.83 31.19
C SER A 279 -12.69 12.87 32.35
N GLY A 280 -11.88 11.83 32.10
CA GLY A 280 -11.58 10.76 33.07
C GLY A 280 -12.55 9.58 33.01
N GLU A 281 -13.49 9.58 32.07
CA GLU A 281 -14.44 8.49 31.82
C GLU A 281 -13.74 7.17 31.43
N SER A 282 -12.67 7.27 30.63
CA SER A 282 -11.83 6.13 30.26
C SER A 282 -10.34 6.44 30.33
N ALA A 283 -9.53 5.39 30.22
CA ALA A 283 -8.15 5.45 29.78
C ALA A 283 -7.99 4.61 28.50
N THR A 284 -6.82 4.68 27.89
CA THR A 284 -6.47 3.96 26.66
C THR A 284 -5.11 3.30 26.84
N ARG A 285 -4.94 2.09 26.30
CA ARG A 285 -3.73 1.27 26.44
C ARG A 285 -3.28 0.74 25.09
N LEU A 286 -1.97 0.79 24.85
CA LEU A 286 -1.32 0.06 23.77
C LEU A 286 -0.41 -1.02 24.35
N SER A 287 -0.48 -2.21 23.79
CA SER A 287 0.36 -3.35 24.22
C SER A 287 0.95 -4.03 22.99
N TYR A 288 2.22 -4.41 23.03
CA TYR A 288 2.88 -5.19 21.97
C TYR A 288 3.17 -6.61 22.44
N GLY A 289 2.86 -7.60 21.61
CA GLY A 289 3.29 -8.98 21.78
C GLY A 289 3.71 -9.59 20.45
N LYS A 290 4.28 -10.79 20.48
CA LYS A 290 4.62 -11.54 19.27
C LYS A 290 4.38 -13.04 19.47
N THR A 291 4.30 -13.80 18.39
CA THR A 291 4.26 -15.26 18.42
C THR A 291 5.03 -15.81 17.24
N ARG A 292 5.59 -17.02 17.35
CA ARG A 292 6.19 -17.69 16.20
C ARG A 292 5.09 -18.36 15.37
N LEU A 293 4.94 -17.94 14.12
CA LEU A 293 4.04 -18.53 13.15
C LEU A 293 4.85 -19.31 12.11
N VAL A 294 4.82 -20.64 12.26
CA VAL A 294 5.46 -21.62 11.36
C VAL A 294 4.46 -22.15 10.32
N ASP A 295 4.97 -22.78 9.26
CA ASP A 295 4.18 -23.43 8.20
C ASP A 295 3.16 -22.52 7.46
N ALA A 296 3.27 -21.19 7.60
CA ALA A 296 2.43 -20.21 6.92
C ALA A 296 3.20 -19.38 5.86
N HIS A 297 4.51 -19.57 5.76
CA HIS A 297 5.30 -19.22 4.58
C HIS A 297 6.44 -20.22 4.39
N ILE A 298 7.18 -20.08 3.29
CA ILE A 298 8.49 -20.69 3.02
C ILE A 298 9.42 -19.66 2.35
N GLN A 299 10.72 -19.93 2.37
CA GLN A 299 11.76 -19.19 1.67
C GLN A 299 11.81 -19.58 0.17
N ARG A 300 11.46 -18.65 -0.74
CA ARG A 300 11.35 -18.92 -2.19
C ARG A 300 12.65 -18.74 -2.99
N SER A 301 13.68 -18.19 -2.38
CA SER A 301 15.00 -17.94 -2.99
C SER A 301 16.15 -18.43 -2.11
N ARG A 302 15.94 -19.58 -1.44
CA ARG A 302 16.87 -20.17 -0.45
C ARG A 302 18.33 -20.26 -0.92
N TYR A 303 18.59 -20.60 -2.18
CA TYR A 303 19.96 -20.64 -2.72
C TYR A 303 20.67 -19.28 -2.68
N ALA A 304 19.93 -18.16 -2.76
CA ALA A 304 20.48 -16.82 -2.56
C ALA A 304 20.70 -16.52 -1.06
N TYR A 305 19.75 -16.88 -0.20
CA TYR A 305 19.88 -16.76 1.26
C TYR A 305 21.12 -17.51 1.79
N GLU A 306 21.41 -18.70 1.25
CA GLU A 306 22.56 -19.53 1.63
C GLU A 306 23.93 -18.89 1.29
N GLN A 307 23.98 -17.86 0.43
CA GLN A 307 25.21 -17.08 0.18
C GLN A 307 25.53 -16.07 1.29
N ASN A 308 24.56 -15.72 2.15
CA ASN A 308 24.85 -14.94 3.34
C ASN A 308 25.85 -15.70 4.24
N PRO A 309 26.80 -15.02 4.91
CA PRO A 309 27.86 -15.67 5.66
C PRO A 309 27.32 -16.66 6.70
N GLN A 310 27.87 -17.88 6.74
CA GLN A 310 27.40 -18.93 7.67
C GLN A 310 27.38 -18.42 9.12
N GLN A 311 28.42 -17.71 9.56
CA GLN A 311 28.50 -17.09 10.90
C GLN A 311 27.39 -16.07 11.21
N GLU A 312 26.69 -15.56 10.21
CA GLU A 312 25.50 -14.71 10.38
C GLU A 312 24.22 -15.55 10.37
N ARG A 313 24.09 -16.55 9.49
CA ARG A 313 22.96 -17.50 9.50
C ARG A 313 22.89 -18.32 10.80
N ASP A 314 24.05 -18.67 11.36
CA ASP A 314 24.20 -19.33 12.66
C ASP A 314 23.55 -18.51 13.82
N LEU A 315 23.44 -17.19 13.70
CA LEU A 315 22.78 -16.33 14.70
C LEU A 315 21.26 -16.52 14.76
N TYR A 316 20.68 -17.10 13.70
CA TYR A 316 19.25 -17.38 13.55
C TYR A 316 18.98 -18.90 13.56
N ASN A 317 19.91 -19.71 14.07
CA ASN A 317 19.87 -21.18 14.08
C ASN A 317 19.78 -21.82 12.68
N ASP A 318 20.26 -21.12 11.64
CA ASP A 318 20.09 -21.46 10.21
C ASP A 318 18.62 -21.53 9.74
N GLU A 319 17.69 -20.89 10.48
CA GLU A 319 16.34 -20.58 9.97
C GLU A 319 16.46 -19.62 8.78
N ASP A 320 15.68 -19.84 7.73
CA ASP A 320 15.70 -19.06 6.47
C ASP A 320 14.49 -18.13 6.31
N GLN A 321 13.78 -17.87 7.41
CA GLN A 321 12.42 -17.31 7.49
C GLN A 321 12.21 -16.45 8.76
N ASP A 322 11.59 -15.27 8.65
CA ASP A 322 11.22 -14.43 9.82
C ASP A 322 9.88 -14.91 10.41
N HIS A 323 9.92 -15.94 11.25
CA HIS A 323 8.73 -16.55 11.87
C HIS A 323 8.01 -15.65 12.90
N ASP A 324 8.57 -14.50 13.30
CA ASP A 324 7.98 -13.59 14.29
C ASP A 324 6.74 -12.86 13.71
N PHE A 325 5.54 -13.33 14.09
CA PHE A 325 4.29 -12.60 13.94
C PHE A 325 4.17 -11.59 15.09
N GLY A 326 4.45 -10.32 14.83
CA GLY A 326 4.33 -9.23 15.80
C GLY A 326 2.95 -8.57 15.79
N LEU A 327 2.45 -8.11 16.94
CA LEU A 327 1.13 -7.49 17.06
C LEU A 327 1.10 -6.34 18.08
N LEU A 328 0.60 -5.19 17.64
CA LEU A 328 0.25 -4.02 18.45
C LEU A 328 -1.27 -4.01 18.70
N LYS A 329 -1.68 -4.20 19.96
CA LYS A 329 -3.08 -4.22 20.43
C LYS A 329 -3.52 -2.83 20.92
N PHE A 330 -4.75 -2.45 20.61
CA PHE A 330 -5.39 -1.20 21.02
C PHE A 330 -6.56 -1.49 21.98
N GLU A 331 -6.56 -0.91 23.18
CA GLU A 331 -7.58 -1.18 24.22
C GLU A 331 -8.13 0.11 24.86
N ASP A 332 -9.46 0.19 24.97
CA ASP A 332 -10.13 1.12 25.90
C ASP A 332 -10.18 0.48 27.30
N LEU A 333 -9.94 1.30 28.32
CA LEU A 333 -10.03 0.91 29.74
C LEU A 333 -11.13 1.75 30.41
N LEU A 334 -12.25 1.13 30.79
CA LEU A 334 -13.34 1.84 31.46
C LEU A 334 -13.02 2.08 32.94
N GLN A 335 -13.21 3.31 33.42
CA GLN A 335 -13.17 3.62 34.84
C GLN A 335 -14.52 3.30 35.50
N THR A 336 -14.48 2.68 36.68
CA THR A 336 -15.64 2.57 37.58
C THR A 336 -15.38 3.34 38.88
N GLN A 337 -16.43 3.58 39.65
CA GLN A 337 -16.35 4.19 40.99
C GLN A 337 -15.51 3.37 42.01
N LYS A 338 -15.00 2.18 41.63
CA LYS A 338 -14.08 1.35 42.44
C LYS A 338 -12.71 1.11 41.77
N GLY A 339 -12.41 1.77 40.66
CA GLY A 339 -11.19 1.60 39.87
C GLY A 339 -11.46 1.13 38.43
N THR A 340 -10.40 0.90 37.65
CA THR A 340 -10.50 0.24 36.34
C THR A 340 -10.98 -1.21 36.51
N SER A 341 -11.89 -1.67 35.64
CA SER A 341 -12.49 -3.01 35.81
C SER A 341 -12.82 -3.77 34.51
N ALA A 342 -12.77 -3.10 33.35
CA ALA A 342 -12.91 -3.75 32.05
C ALA A 342 -11.92 -3.14 31.05
N ALA A 343 -11.25 -4.01 30.30
CA ALA A 343 -10.46 -3.65 29.12
C ALA A 343 -11.19 -4.21 27.90
N THR A 344 -11.43 -3.36 26.89
CA THR A 344 -12.11 -3.74 25.65
C THR A 344 -11.15 -3.51 24.50
N ALA A 345 -10.84 -4.56 23.73
CA ALA A 345 -10.00 -4.44 22.55
C ALA A 345 -10.77 -3.71 21.44
N ALA A 346 -10.21 -2.62 20.94
CA ALA A 346 -10.76 -1.84 19.83
C ALA A 346 -10.18 -2.29 18.48
N GLY A 347 -9.03 -2.97 18.48
CA GLY A 347 -8.38 -3.46 17.27
C GLY A 347 -6.95 -3.91 17.50
N PHE A 348 -6.27 -4.27 16.41
CA PHE A 348 -4.83 -4.49 16.38
C PHE A 348 -4.21 -4.16 15.02
N LEU A 349 -2.89 -3.99 15.01
CA LEU A 349 -2.05 -3.95 13.82
C LEU A 349 -0.93 -4.97 13.99
N SER A 350 -0.78 -5.90 13.05
CA SER A 350 0.23 -6.95 13.06
C SER A 350 1.20 -6.87 11.88
N TRP A 351 2.35 -7.51 12.04
CA TRP A 351 3.42 -7.62 11.05
C TRP A 351 3.84 -9.10 10.96
N TYR A 352 3.82 -9.65 9.75
CA TYR A 352 4.28 -11.00 9.48
C TYR A 352 4.69 -11.15 8.02
N ALA A 353 5.83 -11.82 7.77
CA ALA A 353 6.42 -11.98 6.46
C ALA A 353 5.73 -13.12 5.69
N VAL A 354 4.71 -12.78 4.89
CA VAL A 354 4.10 -13.73 3.95
C VAL A 354 3.53 -12.99 2.76
N HIS A 355 4.00 -13.34 1.56
CA HIS A 355 3.59 -12.74 0.29
C HIS A 355 2.08 -12.88 0.05
N GLY A 356 1.46 -11.88 -0.59
CA GLY A 356 0.03 -11.89 -0.94
C GLY A 356 -0.25 -12.61 -2.26
N THR A 357 0.27 -13.82 -2.40
CA THR A 357 0.22 -14.69 -3.60
C THR A 357 -0.30 -16.09 -3.27
N SER A 358 -1.27 -16.19 -2.35
CA SER A 358 -1.96 -17.45 -2.09
C SER A 358 -2.96 -17.80 -3.19
N LEU A 359 -3.60 -16.79 -3.78
CA LEU A 359 -4.36 -16.89 -5.02
C LEU A 359 -3.39 -16.78 -6.21
N TYR A 360 -3.37 -17.79 -7.07
CA TYR A 360 -2.39 -17.89 -8.17
C TYR A 360 -2.66 -16.87 -9.29
N GLU A 361 -1.70 -16.73 -10.21
CA GLU A 361 -1.79 -15.87 -11.42
C GLU A 361 -3.05 -16.11 -12.27
N ASN A 362 -3.61 -17.33 -12.26
CA ASN A 362 -4.86 -17.65 -12.98
C ASN A 362 -6.14 -17.15 -12.26
N ASN A 363 -6.05 -16.65 -11.03
CA ASN A 363 -7.18 -15.99 -10.37
C ASN A 363 -7.51 -14.66 -11.06
N THR A 364 -8.80 -14.46 -11.32
CA THR A 364 -9.34 -13.22 -11.91
C THR A 364 -10.43 -12.56 -11.03
N LEU A 365 -10.71 -13.07 -9.84
CA LEU A 365 -11.61 -12.42 -8.89
C LEU A 365 -10.83 -11.50 -7.95
N THR A 366 -11.30 -10.26 -7.81
CA THR A 366 -10.67 -9.22 -6.99
C THR A 366 -10.70 -9.61 -5.51
N SER A 367 -9.56 -9.60 -4.83
CA SER A 367 -9.40 -10.14 -3.48
C SER A 367 -8.26 -9.46 -2.71
N GLY A 368 -8.38 -9.41 -1.38
CA GLY A 368 -7.31 -8.94 -0.48
C GLY A 368 -6.23 -9.99 -0.18
N ASP A 369 -6.29 -11.15 -0.85
CA ASP A 369 -5.45 -12.35 -0.62
C ASP A 369 -5.41 -12.72 0.88
N ASN A 370 -4.36 -13.39 1.36
CA ASN A 370 -4.38 -14.04 2.65
C ASN A 370 -4.45 -13.04 3.83
N LYS A 371 -3.87 -11.84 3.69
CA LYS A 371 -3.92 -10.79 4.72
C LYS A 371 -5.24 -10.04 4.75
N GLY A 372 -5.82 -9.70 3.60
CA GLY A 372 -7.14 -9.06 3.54
C GLY A 372 -8.26 -10.01 3.97
N LEU A 373 -8.12 -11.31 3.67
CA LEU A 373 -9.02 -12.35 4.17
C LEU A 373 -8.84 -12.58 5.68
N ALA A 374 -7.60 -12.59 6.21
CA ALA A 374 -7.36 -12.68 7.65
C ALA A 374 -7.99 -11.51 8.41
N ALA A 375 -7.86 -10.29 7.88
CA ALA A 375 -8.50 -9.09 8.42
C ALA A 375 -10.02 -9.23 8.46
N LEU A 376 -10.63 -9.59 7.31
CA LEU A 376 -12.06 -9.80 7.17
C LEU A 376 -12.60 -10.87 8.11
N LEU A 377 -11.91 -12.02 8.21
CA LEU A 377 -12.29 -13.11 9.11
C LEU A 377 -12.26 -12.66 10.57
N TYR A 378 -11.20 -11.97 11.01
CA TYR A 378 -11.10 -11.48 12.40
C TYR A 378 -12.17 -10.42 12.72
N GLU A 379 -12.36 -9.44 11.82
CA GLU A 379 -13.36 -8.36 11.99
C GLU A 379 -14.78 -8.94 12.07
N SER A 380 -15.12 -9.87 11.18
CA SER A 380 -16.42 -10.56 11.17
C SER A 380 -16.60 -11.51 12.36
N ALA A 381 -15.51 -12.03 12.94
CA ALA A 381 -15.56 -12.88 14.12
C ALA A 381 -15.77 -12.09 15.43
N GLN A 382 -15.27 -10.85 15.49
CA GLN A 382 -15.46 -9.95 16.63
C GLN A 382 -16.85 -9.27 16.60
N GLN A 383 -17.41 -9.04 15.41
CA GLN A 383 -18.71 -8.37 15.22
C GLN A 383 -19.58 -9.10 14.17
N PRO A 384 -20.02 -10.35 14.43
CA PRO A 384 -20.80 -11.14 13.48
C PRO A 384 -22.20 -10.57 13.17
N GLU A 385 -22.65 -9.58 13.93
CA GLU A 385 -23.87 -8.80 13.68
C GLU A 385 -23.70 -7.67 12.66
N MET A 386 -22.47 -7.29 12.32
CA MET A 386 -22.16 -6.16 11.44
C MET A 386 -21.77 -6.61 10.03
N LEU A 387 -22.24 -5.88 9.01
CA LEU A 387 -21.82 -6.14 7.63
C LEU A 387 -20.34 -5.73 7.45
N PRO A 388 -19.51 -6.51 6.72
CA PRO A 388 -18.09 -6.25 6.53
C PRO A 388 -17.75 -4.84 6.02
N GLY A 389 -16.95 -4.09 6.77
CA GLY A 389 -16.63 -2.67 6.53
C GLY A 389 -17.48 -1.69 7.34
N GLN A 390 -18.50 -2.15 8.06
CA GLN A 390 -19.27 -1.36 9.04
C GLN A 390 -18.81 -1.61 10.49
N ASN A 391 -17.86 -2.53 10.69
CA ASN A 391 -17.24 -2.87 11.96
C ASN A 391 -16.53 -1.67 12.62
N GLY A 392 -16.67 -1.56 13.94
CA GLY A 392 -15.91 -0.64 14.78
C GLY A 392 -14.59 -1.24 15.29
N PHE A 393 -14.51 -2.57 15.40
CA PHE A 393 -13.25 -3.28 15.60
C PHE A 393 -12.44 -3.28 14.29
N VAL A 394 -11.14 -2.96 14.32
CA VAL A 394 -10.28 -2.92 13.12
C VAL A 394 -9.08 -3.86 13.25
N ALA A 395 -8.89 -4.76 12.28
CA ALA A 395 -7.83 -5.77 12.26
C ALA A 395 -6.84 -5.53 11.12
N GLY A 396 -5.69 -4.91 11.41
CA GLY A 396 -4.65 -4.65 10.43
C GLY A 396 -3.67 -5.82 10.33
N PHE A 397 -3.68 -6.55 9.21
CA PHE A 397 -2.63 -7.52 8.88
C PHE A 397 -1.64 -6.89 7.89
N SER A 398 -0.49 -6.44 8.38
CA SER A 398 0.51 -5.77 7.55
C SER A 398 1.60 -6.73 7.06
N GLN A 399 2.40 -6.23 6.12
CA GLN A 399 3.59 -6.90 5.62
C GLN A 399 4.82 -6.57 6.46
N ALA A 400 5.80 -7.47 6.42
CA ALA A 400 7.09 -7.36 7.09
C ALA A 400 8.25 -7.60 6.09
N LEU A 401 9.10 -8.60 6.32
CA LEU A 401 10.26 -8.94 5.50
C LEU A 401 9.85 -9.82 4.31
N VAL A 402 8.97 -9.31 3.45
CA VAL A 402 8.18 -10.13 2.53
C VAL A 402 8.94 -10.63 1.28
N GLY A 403 10.11 -10.07 0.97
CA GLY A 403 10.68 -10.09 -0.38
C GLY A 403 11.08 -11.47 -0.91
N ASP A 404 11.50 -12.37 -0.03
CA ASP A 404 11.90 -13.74 -0.34
C ASP A 404 10.98 -14.81 0.29
N THR A 405 9.86 -14.37 0.89
CA THR A 405 8.84 -15.27 1.44
C THR A 405 7.78 -15.64 0.40
N SER A 406 7.15 -16.80 0.58
CA SER A 406 6.03 -17.29 -0.22
C SER A 406 4.99 -18.01 0.66
N PRO A 407 3.68 -17.81 0.45
CA PRO A 407 2.62 -18.58 1.13
C PRO A 407 2.51 -20.04 0.63
N ASN A 408 3.27 -20.43 -0.39
CA ASN A 408 3.10 -21.70 -1.10
C ASN A 408 3.87 -22.84 -0.43
N THR A 409 3.45 -23.17 0.80
CA THR A 409 4.23 -23.95 1.77
C THR A 409 4.41 -25.45 1.48
N LYS A 410 3.92 -25.98 0.35
CA LYS A 410 4.33 -27.31 -0.15
C LYS A 410 5.59 -27.27 -1.02
N GLY A 411 6.17 -26.10 -1.27
CA GLY A 411 7.36 -25.93 -2.09
C GLY A 411 7.05 -25.77 -3.59
N ALA A 412 8.11 -25.74 -4.41
CA ALA A 412 8.02 -25.52 -5.84
C ALA A 412 8.13 -26.83 -6.63
N TRP A 413 7.11 -27.08 -7.46
CA TRP A 413 6.91 -28.33 -8.20
C TRP A 413 6.69 -28.06 -9.68
N CYS A 414 7.24 -28.96 -10.50
CA CYS A 414 6.99 -29.04 -11.92
C CYS A 414 5.60 -29.61 -12.21
N ASP A 415 5.04 -29.31 -13.38
CA ASP A 415 3.70 -29.79 -13.77
C ASP A 415 3.64 -31.31 -14.05
N ASP A 416 4.79 -31.99 -14.15
CA ASP A 416 4.90 -33.45 -14.17
C ASP A 416 4.95 -34.09 -12.77
N GLY A 417 4.94 -33.28 -11.71
CA GLY A 417 5.06 -33.71 -10.32
C GLY A 417 6.50 -33.91 -9.81
N SER A 418 7.53 -33.57 -10.60
CA SER A 418 8.91 -33.50 -10.11
C SER A 418 9.17 -32.21 -9.31
N ALA A 419 10.20 -32.21 -8.46
CA ALA A 419 10.62 -31.00 -7.75
C ALA A 419 11.45 -30.08 -8.66
N CYS A 420 11.26 -28.76 -8.57
CA CYS A 420 12.02 -27.82 -9.40
C CYS A 420 13.53 -27.85 -9.12
N GLU A 421 14.33 -27.45 -10.11
CA GLU A 421 15.76 -27.20 -9.93
C GLU A 421 15.99 -26.07 -8.92
N TYR A 422 16.87 -26.32 -7.95
CA TYR A 422 17.02 -25.54 -6.73
C TYR A 422 17.57 -24.12 -6.94
N LYS A 423 18.54 -23.95 -7.85
CA LYS A 423 19.22 -22.66 -8.04
C LYS A 423 18.42 -21.70 -8.91
N HIS A 424 17.77 -22.23 -9.93
CA HIS A 424 17.20 -21.49 -11.05
C HIS A 424 15.67 -21.55 -11.11
N SER A 425 15.03 -22.41 -10.31
CA SER A 425 13.57 -22.64 -10.31
C SER A 425 13.06 -23.02 -11.71
N THR A 426 13.74 -23.95 -12.35
CA THR A 426 13.38 -24.48 -13.67
C THR A 426 13.01 -25.96 -13.61
N CYS A 427 12.26 -26.42 -14.60
CA CYS A 427 11.98 -27.83 -14.84
C CYS A 427 12.84 -28.40 -15.96
N ASP A 428 13.02 -29.72 -15.96
CA ASP A 428 13.51 -30.44 -17.14
C ASP A 428 12.37 -30.59 -18.16
N ASN A 429 12.70 -30.74 -19.44
CA ASN A 429 11.74 -31.20 -20.44
C ASN A 429 12.43 -32.12 -21.45
N GLY A 430 11.66 -32.95 -22.16
CA GLY A 430 12.19 -33.98 -23.07
C GLY A 430 12.98 -33.48 -24.30
N LYS A 431 13.38 -32.20 -24.34
CA LYS A 431 14.26 -31.59 -25.36
C LYS A 431 15.46 -30.84 -24.74
N GLY A 432 15.55 -30.74 -23.42
CA GLY A 432 16.53 -29.95 -22.68
C GLY A 432 15.91 -29.27 -21.45
N LYS A 433 16.73 -28.65 -20.61
CA LYS A 433 16.27 -27.90 -19.43
C LYS A 433 15.69 -26.52 -19.78
N GLU A 434 15.41 -25.75 -18.73
CA GLU A 434 15.30 -24.28 -18.74
C GLU A 434 13.95 -23.73 -19.23
N ARG A 435 12.89 -24.12 -18.52
CA ARG A 435 11.68 -23.29 -18.37
C ARG A 435 11.33 -23.06 -16.91
N VAL A 436 11.11 -21.79 -16.56
CA VAL A 436 10.51 -21.38 -15.29
C VAL A 436 8.99 -21.51 -15.33
N GLN A 437 8.39 -21.40 -16.53
CA GLN A 437 6.93 -21.33 -16.77
C GLN A 437 6.14 -22.56 -16.37
N THR A 438 6.81 -23.64 -15.94
CA THR A 438 6.20 -24.89 -15.45
C THR A 438 6.62 -25.19 -14.01
N CYS A 439 7.41 -24.33 -13.37
CA CYS A 439 7.86 -24.48 -11.98
C CYS A 439 7.03 -23.59 -11.06
N HIS A 440 6.10 -24.20 -10.33
CA HIS A 440 5.10 -23.48 -9.56
C HIS A 440 5.16 -23.84 -8.07
N GLY A 441 5.09 -22.82 -7.22
CA GLY A 441 4.78 -22.96 -5.81
C GLY A 441 3.41 -23.63 -5.64
N ARG A 442 3.28 -24.53 -4.66
CA ARG A 442 2.02 -25.19 -4.34
C ARG A 442 1.58 -24.83 -2.92
N GLY A 443 0.38 -24.27 -2.78
CA GLY A 443 -0.20 -23.89 -1.49
C GLY A 443 -0.51 -25.08 -0.55
N PRO A 444 -0.71 -24.84 0.76
CA PRO A 444 -0.92 -25.90 1.75
C PRO A 444 -2.08 -26.88 1.45
N ALA A 445 -3.07 -26.50 0.64
CA ALA A 445 -4.17 -27.38 0.23
C ALA A 445 -3.86 -28.26 -1.00
N TRP A 446 -2.68 -28.16 -1.63
CA TRP A 446 -2.31 -28.99 -2.77
C TRP A 446 -2.32 -30.48 -2.42
N GLY A 447 -3.02 -31.29 -3.22
CA GLY A 447 -3.28 -32.71 -2.98
C GLY A 447 -4.50 -33.00 -2.10
N LEU A 448 -5.33 -32.00 -1.81
CA LEU A 448 -6.62 -32.14 -1.13
C LEU A 448 -7.76 -31.87 -2.12
N ASP A 449 -8.16 -32.91 -2.86
CA ASP A 449 -9.09 -32.80 -3.99
C ASP A 449 -10.49 -32.33 -3.58
N GLU A 450 -10.88 -32.42 -2.30
CA GLU A 450 -12.18 -31.97 -1.80
C GLU A 450 -12.42 -30.45 -1.90
N TYR A 451 -11.36 -29.68 -2.17
CA TYR A 451 -11.42 -28.23 -2.36
C TYR A 451 -11.52 -27.81 -3.83
N LEU A 452 -11.19 -28.68 -4.79
CA LEU A 452 -11.23 -28.35 -6.22
C LEU A 452 -12.66 -27.97 -6.71
N PRO A 453 -13.75 -28.66 -6.31
CA PRO A 453 -15.10 -28.34 -6.80
C PRO A 453 -15.68 -27.01 -6.35
N VAL A 454 -15.09 -26.37 -5.32
CA VAL A 454 -15.52 -25.05 -4.83
C VAL A 454 -14.59 -23.92 -5.24
N SER A 455 -13.46 -24.23 -5.87
CA SER A 455 -12.48 -23.24 -6.27
C SER A 455 -12.92 -22.51 -7.54
N PRO A 456 -13.09 -21.17 -7.52
CA PRO A 456 -13.42 -20.35 -8.69
C PRO A 456 -12.37 -20.38 -9.82
N THR A 457 -11.17 -20.90 -9.57
CA THR A 457 -10.08 -21.16 -10.54
C THR A 457 -9.97 -22.63 -10.95
N GLY A 458 -10.66 -23.54 -10.26
CA GLY A 458 -10.40 -24.98 -10.32
C GLY A 458 -9.07 -25.41 -9.69
N GLY A 459 -8.42 -24.55 -8.91
CA GLY A 459 -7.13 -24.80 -8.26
C GLY A 459 -7.20 -24.88 -6.73
N TYR A 460 -6.16 -25.41 -6.10
CA TYR A 460 -6.05 -25.49 -4.63
C TYR A 460 -5.71 -24.13 -3.97
N ASP A 461 -5.54 -23.07 -4.76
CA ASP A 461 -5.12 -21.74 -4.34
C ASP A 461 -6.13 -21.06 -3.42
N TRP A 462 -7.44 -21.25 -3.66
CA TRP A 462 -8.49 -20.68 -2.82
C TRP A 462 -8.54 -21.25 -1.40
N ALA A 463 -8.50 -22.58 -1.27
CA ALA A 463 -8.40 -23.21 0.05
C ALA A 463 -7.06 -22.93 0.72
N SER A 464 -5.97 -22.83 -0.07
CA SER A 464 -4.65 -22.44 0.43
C SER A 464 -4.65 -21.02 1.01
N ASN A 465 -5.25 -20.07 0.30
CA ASN A 465 -5.47 -18.69 0.75
C ASN A 465 -6.24 -18.64 2.06
N GLU A 466 -7.30 -19.44 2.19
CA GLU A 466 -8.05 -19.52 3.45
C GLU A 466 -7.24 -20.16 4.59
N ILE A 467 -6.41 -21.18 4.34
CA ILE A 467 -5.49 -21.76 5.34
C ILE A 467 -4.48 -20.70 5.83
N ILE A 468 -3.82 -19.98 4.92
CA ILE A 468 -2.80 -18.99 5.27
C ILE A 468 -3.43 -17.76 5.96
N ALA A 469 -4.66 -17.40 5.60
CA ALA A 469 -5.44 -16.39 6.31
C ALA A 469 -5.78 -16.83 7.74
N ARG A 470 -6.31 -18.05 7.91
CA ARG A 470 -6.68 -18.62 9.22
C ARG A 470 -5.47 -18.77 10.15
N LYS A 471 -4.34 -19.25 9.65
CA LYS A 471 -3.08 -19.30 10.40
C LYS A 471 -2.64 -17.94 10.95
N GLN A 472 -2.85 -16.85 10.20
CA GLN A 472 -2.58 -15.49 10.69
C GLN A 472 -3.63 -15.02 11.71
N VAL A 473 -4.91 -15.37 11.54
CA VAL A 473 -5.99 -15.10 12.50
C VAL A 473 -5.74 -15.80 13.84
N ASP A 474 -5.41 -17.08 13.83
CA ASP A 474 -5.15 -17.88 15.04
C ASP A 474 -3.90 -17.36 15.77
N ALA A 475 -2.86 -16.96 15.04
CA ALA A 475 -1.68 -16.29 15.60
C ALA A 475 -2.03 -14.96 16.28
N ALA A 476 -2.85 -14.12 15.65
CA ALA A 476 -3.32 -12.87 16.23
C ALA A 476 -4.16 -13.09 17.49
N GLN A 477 -5.11 -14.04 17.46
CA GLN A 477 -5.92 -14.41 18.62
C GLN A 477 -5.03 -14.85 19.79
N SER A 478 -4.05 -15.73 19.52
CA SER A 478 -3.13 -16.25 20.53
C SER A 478 -2.33 -15.18 21.27
N ILE A 479 -2.14 -14.00 20.68
CA ILE A 479 -1.47 -12.84 21.31
C ILE A 479 -2.49 -11.95 22.02
N MET A 480 -3.65 -11.70 21.40
CA MET A 480 -4.69 -10.80 21.92
C MET A 480 -5.26 -11.22 23.29
N GLU A 481 -5.23 -12.53 23.58
CA GLU A 481 -5.68 -13.14 24.84
C GLU A 481 -4.64 -13.09 25.98
N ARG A 482 -3.39 -12.67 25.72
CA ARG A 482 -2.29 -12.75 26.70
C ARG A 482 -2.35 -11.68 27.80
N PRO A 483 -1.81 -11.97 29.00
CA PRO A 483 -1.65 -10.97 30.05
C PRO A 483 -0.72 -9.83 29.59
N VAL A 484 -1.04 -8.60 29.99
CA VAL A 484 -0.20 -7.42 29.74
C VAL A 484 0.75 -7.21 30.94
N THR A 485 2.05 -7.20 30.68
CA THR A 485 3.12 -7.01 31.67
C THR A 485 3.64 -5.58 31.67
N THR A 486 4.01 -5.11 32.86
CA THR A 486 4.59 -3.77 33.10
C THR A 486 6.03 -3.81 33.60
N THR A 487 6.49 -4.95 34.13
CA THR A 487 7.86 -5.17 34.60
C THR A 487 8.81 -5.56 33.47
N THR A 488 9.90 -4.81 33.33
CA THR A 488 11.02 -5.05 32.40
C THR A 488 12.06 -6.06 32.94
N THR A 489 11.62 -7.04 33.73
CA THR A 489 12.52 -8.02 34.37
C THR A 489 13.01 -9.06 33.38
N THR A 490 14.09 -8.73 32.66
CA THR A 490 14.79 -9.64 31.74
C THR A 490 15.55 -10.73 32.49
N THR A 491 14.88 -11.84 32.81
CA THR A 491 15.55 -13.14 32.94
C THR A 491 15.68 -13.72 31.53
N SER A 492 16.91 -13.84 31.03
CA SER A 492 17.15 -14.15 29.61
C SER A 492 16.86 -15.61 29.25
N SER A 493 15.59 -15.87 28.93
CA SER A 493 15.09 -17.11 28.32
C SER A 493 14.25 -16.71 27.08
N SER A 494 14.32 -17.51 26.02
CA SER A 494 13.55 -17.29 24.79
C SER A 494 12.09 -17.73 24.90
N ALA A 495 11.63 -18.21 26.06
CA ALA A 495 10.23 -18.53 26.32
C ALA A 495 9.42 -17.28 26.72
N ASP A 496 9.95 -16.48 27.65
CA ASP A 496 9.31 -15.31 28.28
C ASP A 496 8.75 -14.31 27.25
N ASP A 497 9.47 -14.17 26.12
CA ASP A 497 9.18 -13.32 24.95
C ASP A 497 7.83 -13.61 24.27
N TYR A 498 7.23 -14.78 24.55
CA TYR A 498 5.96 -15.23 23.99
C TYR A 498 4.84 -15.41 25.03
N GLU A 499 5.09 -15.24 26.34
CA GLU A 499 4.05 -15.49 27.35
C GLU A 499 3.17 -14.28 27.67
N SER A 500 3.61 -13.05 27.34
CA SER A 500 2.91 -11.82 27.70
C SER A 500 2.95 -10.73 26.61
N MET A 501 2.19 -9.66 26.81
CA MET A 501 2.30 -8.42 26.02
C MET A 501 2.99 -7.31 26.82
N THR A 502 4.04 -6.72 26.26
CA THR A 502 4.67 -5.49 26.78
C THR A 502 3.70 -4.31 26.71
N HIS A 503 3.41 -3.66 27.84
CA HIS A 503 2.75 -2.36 27.85
C HIS A 503 3.64 -1.26 27.22
N LEU A 504 3.10 -0.46 26.30
CA LEU A 504 3.85 0.61 25.63
C LEU A 504 3.54 2.00 26.22
N THR A 505 4.50 2.56 26.95
CA THR A 505 4.46 3.92 27.51
C THR A 505 5.61 4.78 26.99
N GLY A 506 5.53 6.10 27.17
CA GLY A 506 6.58 7.05 26.80
C GLY A 506 6.41 7.69 25.42
N PRO A 507 7.46 8.32 24.86
CA PRO A 507 7.32 9.29 23.77
C PRO A 507 6.75 8.72 22.47
N ILE A 508 5.76 9.43 21.92
CA ILE A 508 5.25 9.22 20.56
C ILE A 508 5.95 10.21 19.63
N LYS A 509 6.54 9.73 18.53
CA LYS A 509 7.18 10.59 17.55
C LYS A 509 7.13 10.01 16.14
N SER A 510 7.18 10.86 15.11
CA SER A 510 7.44 10.45 13.73
C SER A 510 8.55 11.29 13.08
N VAL A 511 9.33 10.66 12.21
CA VAL A 511 10.36 11.28 11.38
C VAL A 511 10.33 10.68 9.98
N LYS A 512 10.50 11.51 8.95
CA LYS A 512 10.40 11.12 7.54
C LYS A 512 11.45 11.87 6.73
N MET A 513 12.00 11.22 5.71
CA MET A 513 12.95 11.80 4.77
C MET A 513 12.76 11.17 3.39
N ASN A 514 12.80 11.99 2.35
CA ASN A 514 12.96 11.52 0.97
C ASN A 514 14.45 11.36 0.67
N VAL A 515 14.79 10.28 -0.03
CA VAL A 515 16.18 9.92 -0.39
C VAL A 515 16.26 9.78 -1.90
N ASP A 516 17.20 10.48 -2.53
CA ASP A 516 17.59 10.18 -3.90
C ASP A 516 18.51 8.95 -3.88
N MET A 517 18.03 7.85 -4.45
CA MET A 517 18.71 6.56 -4.48
C MET A 517 19.48 6.35 -5.80
N SER A 518 19.46 7.31 -6.73
CA SER A 518 20.19 7.18 -7.99
C SER A 518 21.71 7.25 -7.82
N GLN A 519 22.21 8.00 -6.83
CA GLN A 519 23.64 8.17 -6.51
C GLN A 519 23.91 8.37 -5.01
N TYR A 520 23.17 7.68 -4.12
CA TYR A 520 23.38 7.77 -2.68
C TYR A 520 24.76 7.22 -2.31
N THR A 521 25.57 8.00 -1.58
CA THR A 521 26.92 7.57 -1.15
C THR A 521 26.93 7.17 0.32
N VAL A 522 27.32 5.93 0.61
CA VAL A 522 27.58 5.45 1.97
C VAL A 522 29.07 5.51 2.27
N TYR A 523 29.41 5.95 3.47
CA TYR A 523 30.78 5.90 4.00
C TYR A 523 30.88 4.74 5.00
N ARG A 524 31.81 3.82 4.75
CA ARG A 524 32.05 2.63 5.57
C ARG A 524 33.04 2.93 6.71
N PRO A 525 33.02 2.18 7.84
CA PRO A 525 33.89 2.45 8.99
C PRO A 525 35.39 2.28 8.72
N ASP A 526 35.76 1.54 7.67
CA ASP A 526 37.13 1.34 7.17
C ASP A 526 37.69 2.55 6.38
N GLY A 527 36.86 3.57 6.13
CA GLY A 527 37.20 4.74 5.32
C GLY A 527 36.93 4.57 3.83
N SER A 528 36.46 3.41 3.38
CA SER A 528 35.97 3.22 2.01
C SER A 528 34.60 3.90 1.82
N ARG A 529 34.19 4.05 0.56
CA ARG A 529 32.87 4.54 0.20
C ARG A 529 32.28 3.70 -0.92
N VAL A 530 30.97 3.51 -0.88
CA VAL A 530 30.19 2.86 -1.94
C VAL A 530 29.07 3.81 -2.39
N LYS A 531 28.55 3.59 -3.60
CA LYS A 531 27.40 4.33 -4.14
C LYS A 531 26.28 3.40 -4.56
N THR A 532 25.03 3.84 -4.43
CA THR A 532 23.91 3.26 -5.18
C THR A 532 23.92 3.74 -6.63
N CYS A 533 23.08 3.13 -7.44
CA CYS A 533 23.05 3.28 -8.90
C CYS A 533 21.69 3.77 -9.42
N PRO A 534 21.63 4.40 -10.61
CA PRO A 534 20.36 4.62 -11.31
C PRO A 534 19.62 3.29 -11.49
N ALA A 535 18.34 3.29 -11.15
CA ALA A 535 17.50 2.10 -11.06
C ALA A 535 17.57 1.21 -12.32
N ALA A 536 17.83 -0.08 -12.15
CA ALA A 536 17.85 -1.04 -13.25
C ALA A 536 17.37 -2.43 -12.82
N LEU A 537 16.66 -3.11 -13.72
CA LEU A 537 16.22 -4.49 -13.54
C LEU A 537 17.11 -5.45 -14.35
N GLY A 538 17.45 -6.58 -13.74
CA GLY A 538 18.29 -7.62 -14.33
C GLY A 538 17.51 -8.64 -15.15
N TYR A 539 18.22 -9.56 -15.81
CA TYR A 539 17.60 -10.66 -16.56
C TYR A 539 16.70 -11.56 -15.67
N GLY A 540 17.12 -11.84 -14.43
CA GLY A 540 16.35 -12.64 -13.47
C GLY A 540 14.97 -12.06 -13.10
N PHE A 541 14.72 -10.75 -13.28
CA PHE A 541 13.39 -10.16 -13.07
C PHE A 541 12.36 -10.70 -14.07
N ALA A 542 12.75 -10.90 -15.33
CA ALA A 542 11.85 -11.44 -16.35
C ALA A 542 11.61 -12.95 -16.20
N GLY A 543 12.34 -13.64 -15.32
CA GLY A 543 12.06 -15.03 -14.93
C GLY A 543 10.95 -15.21 -13.88
N GLY A 544 10.45 -14.11 -13.30
CA GLY A 544 9.42 -14.16 -12.23
C GLY A 544 9.85 -14.98 -11.02
N THR A 545 8.88 -15.47 -10.24
CA THR A 545 9.13 -16.34 -9.07
C THR A 545 8.36 -17.64 -9.20
N THR A 546 8.54 -18.57 -8.26
CA THR A 546 7.70 -19.78 -8.19
C THR A 546 6.23 -19.46 -7.91
N ASP A 547 5.92 -18.29 -7.32
CA ASP A 547 4.54 -17.87 -7.01
C ASP A 547 3.79 -17.37 -8.26
N GLY A 548 4.55 -16.94 -9.28
CA GLY A 548 4.08 -16.44 -10.56
C GLY A 548 5.26 -16.40 -11.55
N PRO A 549 5.48 -17.47 -12.33
CA PRO A 549 6.65 -17.58 -13.19
C PRO A 549 6.66 -16.60 -14.36
N GLY A 550 7.84 -16.06 -14.65
CA GLY A 550 8.01 -15.08 -15.72
C GLY A 550 7.86 -15.69 -17.11
N ALA A 551 7.29 -14.93 -18.03
CA ALA A 551 7.04 -15.39 -19.39
C ALA A 551 8.33 -15.43 -20.25
N PHE A 552 8.36 -16.40 -21.19
CA PHE A 552 9.29 -16.46 -22.33
C PHE A 552 10.76 -16.84 -22.04
N ASP A 553 10.98 -18.00 -21.42
CA ASP A 553 12.27 -18.71 -21.40
C ASP A 553 13.41 -17.91 -20.71
N PHE A 554 13.07 -16.99 -19.81
CA PHE A 554 14.00 -16.38 -18.86
C PHE A 554 14.21 -17.30 -17.66
N VAL A 555 15.39 -17.22 -17.05
CA VAL A 555 15.80 -18.10 -15.95
C VAL A 555 16.31 -17.28 -14.77
N GLN A 556 15.82 -17.57 -13.55
CA GLN A 556 16.32 -16.90 -12.36
C GLN A 556 17.79 -17.24 -12.11
N GLY A 557 18.61 -16.27 -11.71
CA GLY A 557 20.06 -16.47 -11.56
C GLY A 557 20.81 -16.56 -12.90
N SER A 558 20.17 -16.23 -14.02
CA SER A 558 20.82 -16.06 -15.32
C SER A 558 21.01 -14.58 -15.68
N ASN A 559 22.15 -14.29 -16.30
CA ASN A 559 22.48 -13.02 -16.94
C ASN A 559 22.32 -13.08 -18.48
N LYS A 560 21.60 -14.08 -19.00
CA LYS A 560 21.40 -14.36 -20.43
C LYS A 560 20.01 -14.92 -20.73
N THR A 561 19.64 -14.88 -22.00
CA THR A 561 18.53 -15.62 -22.62
C THR A 561 19.03 -16.32 -23.87
N ASP A 562 18.69 -17.58 -24.06
CA ASP A 562 19.16 -18.36 -25.21
C ASP A 562 18.30 -18.18 -26.48
N HIS A 563 17.14 -17.52 -26.38
CA HIS A 563 16.18 -17.36 -27.48
C HIS A 563 15.71 -15.89 -27.67
N HIS A 564 15.49 -15.50 -28.93
CA HIS A 564 14.86 -14.23 -29.30
C HIS A 564 13.34 -14.28 -29.04
N ASN A 565 12.75 -13.15 -28.63
CA ASN A 565 11.33 -13.09 -28.29
C ASN A 565 10.66 -11.78 -28.79
N PRO A 566 9.53 -11.86 -29.53
CA PRO A 566 8.87 -10.67 -30.11
C PRO A 566 8.35 -9.64 -29.11
N PHE A 567 7.91 -10.04 -27.90
CA PHE A 567 7.49 -9.08 -26.87
C PHE A 567 8.69 -8.30 -26.35
N TRP A 568 9.79 -8.99 -26.04
CA TRP A 568 11.03 -8.32 -25.65
C TRP A 568 11.68 -7.53 -26.78
N ASP A 569 11.50 -7.93 -28.04
CA ASP A 569 11.97 -7.14 -29.19
C ASP A 569 11.12 -5.87 -29.40
N LEU A 570 9.81 -5.89 -29.09
CA LEU A 570 8.97 -4.69 -28.98
C LEU A 570 9.44 -3.77 -27.85
N VAL A 571 9.73 -4.31 -26.66
CA VAL A 571 10.23 -3.52 -25.52
C VAL A 571 11.63 -2.94 -25.83
N LYS A 572 12.53 -3.72 -26.45
CA LYS A 572 13.85 -3.26 -26.93
C LYS A 572 13.77 -2.09 -27.89
N GLY A 573 12.70 -1.97 -28.68
CA GLY A 573 12.43 -0.80 -29.52
C GLY A 573 12.30 0.53 -28.74
N PHE A 574 12.09 0.47 -27.42
CA PHE A 574 12.04 1.62 -26.51
C PHE A 574 13.14 1.60 -25.43
N ILE A 575 13.93 0.53 -25.32
CA ILE A 575 15.04 0.44 -24.36
C ILE A 575 16.19 1.35 -24.82
N LYS A 576 16.65 2.20 -23.91
CA LYS A 576 17.94 2.86 -24.01
C LYS A 576 19.03 1.85 -23.62
N ASN A 577 20.07 1.71 -24.44
CA ASN A 577 21.24 0.90 -24.06
C ASN A 577 21.89 1.51 -22.79
N PRO A 578 22.14 0.71 -21.74
CA PRO A 578 22.69 1.20 -20.47
C PRO A 578 24.08 1.79 -20.65
N SER A 579 24.44 2.77 -19.81
CA SER A 579 25.76 3.39 -19.84
C SER A 579 26.84 2.48 -19.25
N GLN A 580 28.10 2.63 -19.67
CA GLN A 580 29.22 1.85 -19.11
C GLN A 580 29.34 2.06 -17.59
N GLU A 581 29.14 3.29 -17.09
CA GLU A 581 29.11 3.57 -15.65
C GLU A 581 27.96 2.83 -14.95
N GLN A 582 26.78 2.72 -15.58
CA GLN A 582 25.64 2.02 -15.00
C GLN A 582 25.86 0.50 -14.99
N ILE A 583 26.45 -0.07 -16.04
CA ILE A 583 26.85 -1.49 -16.10
C ILE A 583 27.87 -1.80 -14.98
N GLU A 584 28.89 -0.97 -14.82
CA GLU A 584 29.90 -1.11 -13.76
C GLU A 584 29.32 -0.94 -12.35
N CYS A 585 28.35 -0.03 -12.17
CA CYS A 585 27.68 0.21 -10.90
C CYS A 585 26.73 -0.94 -10.51
N GLN A 586 25.96 -1.46 -11.47
CA GLN A 586 24.96 -2.51 -11.22
C GLN A 586 25.57 -3.92 -11.14
N ALA A 587 26.84 -4.11 -11.51
CA ALA A 587 27.51 -5.41 -11.52
C ALA A 587 27.33 -6.20 -10.20
N PRO A 588 27.10 -7.53 -10.24
CA PRO A 588 27.15 -8.42 -11.41
C PRO A 588 25.86 -8.51 -12.23
N LYS A 589 24.84 -7.65 -11.99
CA LYS A 589 23.59 -7.64 -12.77
C LYS A 589 23.85 -7.34 -14.26
N ALA A 590 23.48 -8.25 -15.15
CA ALA A 590 23.25 -7.89 -16.55
C ALA A 590 21.93 -7.11 -16.64
N ILE A 591 22.01 -5.84 -17.03
CA ILE A 591 20.84 -4.96 -17.12
C ILE A 591 19.95 -5.40 -18.28
N LEU A 592 18.68 -5.71 -17.98
CA LEU A 592 17.62 -5.94 -18.96
C LEU A 592 16.81 -4.66 -19.21
N LEU A 593 16.58 -3.85 -18.17
CA LEU A 593 15.87 -2.56 -18.26
C LEU A 593 16.59 -1.46 -17.47
N ASP A 594 17.16 -0.48 -18.17
CA ASP A 594 17.60 0.82 -17.63
C ASP A 594 16.37 1.71 -17.35
N VAL A 595 15.70 1.53 -16.22
CA VAL A 595 14.51 2.34 -15.87
C VAL A 595 14.86 3.67 -15.19
N GLY A 596 16.09 3.80 -14.68
CA GLY A 596 16.58 4.94 -13.93
C GLY A 596 17.01 6.12 -14.79
N GLU A 597 17.51 5.86 -16.01
CA GLU A 597 17.92 6.90 -16.95
C GLU A 597 16.90 7.10 -18.12
N ILE A 598 15.68 6.54 -18.02
CA ILE A 598 14.58 6.75 -18.98
C ILE A 598 13.44 7.58 -18.34
N HIS A 599 13.26 8.79 -18.89
CA HIS A 599 12.31 9.81 -18.39
C HIS A 599 11.21 10.18 -19.42
N LYS A 600 10.97 9.35 -20.44
CA LYS A 600 9.96 9.59 -21.48
C LYS A 600 9.02 8.37 -21.62
N PRO A 601 7.69 8.55 -21.74
CA PRO A 601 6.95 9.82 -21.64
C PRO A 601 7.00 10.47 -20.24
N TYR A 602 7.33 9.71 -19.21
CA TYR A 602 7.69 10.15 -17.85
C TYR A 602 8.64 9.11 -17.24
N ASP A 603 8.98 9.21 -15.95
CA ASP A 603 9.87 8.25 -15.25
C ASP A 603 9.33 6.81 -15.33
N TRP A 604 10.19 5.86 -15.70
CA TRP A 604 9.82 4.44 -15.77
C TRP A 604 9.83 3.74 -14.41
N GLY A 605 10.73 4.16 -13.52
CA GLY A 605 10.82 3.69 -12.12
C GLY A 605 11.23 4.82 -11.16
N PRO A 606 11.18 4.59 -9.84
CA PRO A 606 11.56 5.60 -8.86
C PRO A 606 13.07 5.89 -8.89
N SER A 607 13.43 7.16 -8.75
CA SER A 607 14.78 7.64 -8.42
C SER A 607 14.86 8.21 -7.00
N ILE A 608 13.72 8.71 -6.49
CA ILE A 608 13.54 9.17 -5.13
C ILE A 608 12.61 8.20 -4.41
N VAL A 609 12.94 7.83 -3.18
CA VAL A 609 12.13 6.97 -2.31
C VAL A 609 11.80 7.66 -0.98
N GLU A 610 10.70 7.26 -0.35
CA GLU A 610 10.22 7.82 0.91
C GLU A 610 10.47 6.85 2.08
N VAL A 611 11.27 7.25 3.08
CA VAL A 611 11.57 6.45 4.29
C VAL A 611 11.14 7.18 5.57
N GLN A 612 10.61 6.44 6.53
CA GLN A 612 9.99 6.99 7.73
C GLN A 612 10.12 6.05 8.93
N ILE A 613 10.26 6.60 10.14
CA ILE A 613 10.10 5.86 11.39
C ILE A 613 8.90 6.43 12.15
N LEU A 614 8.00 5.55 12.57
CA LEU A 614 6.97 5.82 13.56
C LEU A 614 7.39 5.25 14.90
N ARG A 615 7.22 6.00 15.99
CA ARG A 615 7.61 5.61 17.34
C ARG A 615 6.44 5.73 18.31
N VAL A 616 6.30 4.74 19.20
CA VAL A 616 5.57 4.88 20.47
C VAL A 616 6.32 4.12 21.56
N GLY A 617 6.80 4.83 22.59
CA GLY A 617 7.55 4.21 23.67
C GLY A 617 8.83 3.53 23.18
N ARG A 618 8.99 2.23 23.45
CA ARG A 618 10.09 1.39 22.93
C ARG A 618 9.81 0.69 21.59
N LEU A 619 8.64 0.92 20.97
CA LEU A 619 8.29 0.41 19.64
C LEU A 619 8.69 1.41 18.54
N PHE A 620 9.41 0.90 17.53
CA PHE A 620 9.89 1.62 16.36
C PHE A 620 9.46 0.87 15.09
N ILE A 621 8.56 1.46 14.30
CA ILE A 621 8.05 0.89 13.05
C ILE A 621 8.78 1.57 11.89
N LEU A 622 9.55 0.80 11.12
CA LEU A 622 10.33 1.25 9.97
C LEU A 622 9.50 1.09 8.70
N ILE A 623 9.10 2.21 8.10
CA ILE A 623 8.27 2.26 6.90
C ILE A 623 9.21 2.25 5.69
N VAL A 624 9.25 1.14 4.95
CA VAL A 624 10.27 0.88 3.92
C VAL A 624 9.69 0.86 2.49
N PRO A 625 10.33 1.56 1.53
CA PRO A 625 9.85 1.72 0.15
C PRO A 625 10.26 0.57 -0.76
N GLY A 626 10.00 -0.67 -0.34
CA GLY A 626 10.32 -1.87 -1.09
C GLY A 626 10.13 -3.14 -0.27
N GLU A 627 10.46 -4.26 -0.89
CA GLU A 627 10.33 -5.61 -0.35
C GLU A 627 11.70 -6.14 0.09
N PHE A 628 11.94 -6.12 1.39
CA PHE A 628 13.20 -6.59 1.97
C PHE A 628 13.17 -8.12 2.07
N THR A 629 14.27 -8.77 1.68
CA THR A 629 14.51 -10.18 2.00
C THR A 629 14.70 -10.40 3.50
N THR A 630 14.61 -11.65 3.93
CA THR A 630 14.69 -12.04 5.33
C THR A 630 15.99 -11.57 5.99
N MET A 631 17.16 -11.86 5.39
CA MET A 631 18.44 -11.40 5.95
C MET A 631 18.63 -9.88 5.81
N ALA A 632 18.22 -9.26 4.69
CA ALA A 632 18.29 -7.80 4.52
C ALA A 632 17.48 -7.06 5.60
N GLY A 633 16.30 -7.58 5.92
CA GLY A 633 15.44 -7.06 6.97
C GLY A 633 16.00 -7.29 8.38
N TRP A 634 16.59 -8.46 8.67
CA TRP A 634 17.27 -8.70 9.95
C TRP A 634 18.49 -7.77 10.15
N ARG A 635 19.32 -7.58 9.11
CA ARG A 635 20.44 -6.61 9.12
C ARG A 635 19.94 -5.19 9.40
N LEU A 636 18.82 -4.78 8.81
CA LEU A 636 18.18 -3.48 9.10
C LEU A 636 17.64 -3.40 10.54
N LYS A 637 16.87 -4.38 11.00
CA LYS A 637 16.31 -4.46 12.38
C LYS A 637 17.43 -4.32 13.41
N LYS A 638 18.53 -5.06 13.24
CA LYS A 638 19.72 -5.04 14.09
C LYS A 638 20.40 -3.66 14.16
N VAL A 639 20.82 -3.12 13.02
CA VAL A 639 21.60 -1.86 12.98
C VAL A 639 20.75 -0.65 13.42
N VAL A 640 19.43 -0.70 13.22
CA VAL A 640 18.52 0.31 13.80
C VAL A 640 18.35 0.13 15.31
N GLY A 641 18.20 -1.10 15.82
CA GLY A 641 18.15 -1.36 17.27
C GLY A 641 19.41 -0.93 18.01
N GLU A 642 20.59 -1.24 17.45
CA GLU A 642 21.89 -0.76 17.95
C GLU A 642 21.96 0.77 17.97
N ALA A 643 21.52 1.44 16.90
CA ALA A 643 21.48 2.89 16.83
C ALA A 643 20.49 3.51 17.82
N VAL A 644 19.34 2.87 18.06
CA VAL A 644 18.32 3.31 19.03
C VAL A 644 18.85 3.24 20.47
N LYS A 645 19.52 2.13 20.84
CA LYS A 645 20.19 2.00 22.14
C LYS A 645 21.34 3.02 22.28
N LYS A 646 22.22 3.13 21.28
CA LYS A 646 23.31 4.14 21.24
C LYS A 646 22.81 5.59 21.25
N ALA A 647 21.59 5.83 20.79
CA ALA A 647 20.94 7.14 20.85
C ALA A 647 20.30 7.43 22.22
N GLY A 648 20.22 6.48 23.16
CA GLY A 648 19.53 6.66 24.44
C GLY A 648 18.05 7.00 24.24
N LEU A 649 17.39 6.29 23.32
CA LEU A 649 15.96 6.46 23.05
C LEU A 649 15.08 5.50 23.86
N VAL A 650 15.65 4.41 24.36
CA VAL A 650 15.06 3.46 25.33
C VAL A 650 15.85 3.52 26.64
N GLU A 651 15.32 2.97 27.73
CA GLU A 651 16.00 3.00 29.03
C GLU A 651 17.20 2.03 29.09
N GLU A 652 18.09 2.22 30.06
CA GLU A 652 19.29 1.38 30.19
C GLU A 652 18.90 -0.04 30.65
N GLY A 653 19.09 -1.02 29.75
CA GLY A 653 18.62 -2.40 29.94
C GLY A 653 17.34 -2.74 29.15
N GLU A 654 16.66 -1.78 28.54
CA GLU A 654 15.57 -2.06 27.60
C GLU A 654 16.08 -2.41 26.20
N GLU A 655 15.54 -3.48 25.61
CA GLU A 655 15.68 -3.76 24.18
C GLU A 655 14.57 -3.07 23.37
N PRO A 656 14.90 -2.40 22.24
CA PRO A 656 13.92 -1.73 21.40
C PRO A 656 13.18 -2.73 20.51
N ILE A 657 11.86 -2.60 20.44
CA ILE A 657 11.02 -3.40 19.55
C ILE A 657 11.08 -2.75 18.17
N VAL A 658 11.81 -3.38 17.23
CA VAL A 658 11.97 -2.86 15.86
C VAL A 658 11.15 -3.70 14.89
N GLN A 659 10.10 -3.09 14.33
CA GLN A 659 9.26 -3.67 13.28
C GLN A 659 9.56 -3.04 11.92
N VAL A 660 9.43 -3.82 10.85
CA VAL A 660 9.62 -3.36 9.46
C VAL A 660 8.30 -3.52 8.72
N SER A 661 7.96 -2.56 7.86
CA SER A 661 6.68 -2.56 7.14
C SER A 661 6.80 -1.93 5.75
N GLY A 662 6.58 -2.74 4.73
CA GLY A 662 6.65 -2.39 3.31
C GLY A 662 6.09 -3.52 2.44
N PRO A 663 5.86 -3.28 1.13
CA PRO A 663 6.25 -2.10 0.36
C PRO A 663 5.37 -0.87 0.64
N ALA A 664 6.00 0.22 1.09
CA ALA A 664 5.31 1.38 1.65
C ALA A 664 5.75 2.73 1.04
N SER A 665 4.79 3.64 0.86
CA SER A 665 4.95 5.01 0.34
C SER A 665 5.49 5.14 -1.09
N THR A 666 6.63 4.54 -1.43
CA THR A 666 7.15 4.42 -2.79
C THR A 666 7.44 2.96 -3.09
N TYR A 667 7.03 2.44 -4.25
CA TYR A 667 7.38 1.08 -4.64
C TYR A 667 8.77 1.03 -5.33
N GLY A 668 9.80 0.70 -4.56
CA GLY A 668 11.19 0.54 -5.04
C GLY A 668 11.58 -0.88 -5.44
N HIS A 669 10.62 -1.78 -5.69
CA HIS A 669 10.84 -3.22 -5.85
C HIS A 669 11.61 -3.81 -4.66
N TYR A 670 12.62 -4.65 -4.88
CA TYR A 670 13.24 -5.50 -3.87
C TYR A 670 14.47 -4.88 -3.19
N VAL A 671 14.81 -5.39 -2.01
CA VAL A 671 16.05 -5.09 -1.29
C VAL A 671 16.66 -6.37 -0.74
N THR A 672 17.74 -6.82 -1.39
CA THR A 672 18.56 -7.98 -1.02
C THR A 672 19.82 -7.58 -0.24
N THR A 673 20.52 -8.55 0.35
CA THR A 673 21.92 -8.38 0.76
C THR A 673 22.88 -8.30 -0.44
N GLU A 674 24.14 -7.87 -0.25
CA GLU A 674 25.13 -7.89 -1.35
C GLU A 674 25.42 -9.33 -1.82
N GLU A 675 25.34 -10.28 -0.89
CA GLU A 675 25.53 -11.70 -1.10
C GLU A 675 24.39 -12.33 -1.90
N GLU A 676 23.13 -12.08 -1.52
CA GLU A 676 21.94 -12.47 -2.27
C GLU A 676 21.89 -11.79 -3.65
N TYR A 677 22.25 -10.50 -3.72
CA TYR A 677 22.32 -9.74 -4.96
C TYR A 677 23.30 -10.38 -5.96
N SER A 678 24.42 -10.93 -5.49
CA SER A 678 25.42 -11.57 -6.35
C SER A 678 24.88 -12.74 -7.18
N VAL A 679 23.80 -13.40 -6.72
CA VAL A 679 23.18 -14.57 -7.36
C VAL A 679 22.25 -14.18 -8.51
N GLN A 680 21.66 -12.98 -8.50
CA GLN A 680 20.71 -12.52 -9.52
C GLN A 680 19.49 -13.44 -9.77
N ARG A 681 19.00 -14.14 -8.72
CA ARG A 681 17.60 -14.60 -8.64
C ARG A 681 16.64 -13.40 -8.68
N TYR A 682 15.33 -13.66 -8.76
CA TYR A 682 14.32 -12.62 -9.00
C TYR A 682 14.49 -11.37 -8.12
N GLU A 683 14.68 -11.54 -6.81
CA GLU A 683 14.84 -10.46 -5.84
C GLU A 683 16.14 -9.66 -6.06
N GLY A 684 17.24 -10.33 -6.37
CA GLY A 684 18.54 -9.70 -6.65
C GLY A 684 18.56 -8.96 -7.99
N ALA A 685 17.94 -9.53 -9.01
CA ALA A 685 17.71 -8.89 -10.30
C ALA A 685 16.75 -7.69 -10.19
N SER A 686 15.82 -7.74 -9.25
CA SER A 686 14.82 -6.69 -9.01
C SER A 686 15.22 -5.65 -7.95
N THR A 687 16.39 -5.80 -7.33
CA THR A 687 16.95 -4.81 -6.39
C THR A 687 17.47 -3.61 -7.19
N LEU A 688 16.65 -2.55 -7.29
CA LEU A 688 16.81 -1.50 -8.31
C LEU A 688 18.16 -0.78 -8.29
N PHE A 689 18.63 -0.37 -7.11
CA PHE A 689 19.68 0.65 -6.97
C PHE A 689 21.10 0.07 -6.84
N GLY A 690 21.32 -1.15 -7.34
CA GLY A 690 22.61 -1.86 -7.31
C GLY A 690 22.86 -2.63 -6.01
N PRO A 691 24.04 -3.27 -5.86
CA PRO A 691 24.35 -4.13 -4.71
C PRO A 691 24.24 -3.39 -3.36
N HIS A 692 24.67 -2.14 -3.31
CA HIS A 692 24.73 -1.33 -2.08
C HIS A 692 23.36 -0.74 -1.64
N THR A 693 22.25 -1.21 -2.23
CA THR A 693 20.89 -0.73 -1.92
C THR A 693 20.55 -0.88 -0.43
N LEU A 694 20.84 -2.04 0.16
CA LEU A 694 20.60 -2.29 1.59
C LEU A 694 21.47 -1.39 2.48
N GLU A 695 22.76 -1.22 2.17
CA GLU A 695 23.66 -0.40 2.99
C GLU A 695 23.21 1.07 3.02
N ALA A 696 22.67 1.59 1.91
CA ALA A 696 22.09 2.93 1.86
C ALA A 696 20.86 3.08 2.76
N TYR A 697 19.95 2.11 2.77
CA TYR A 697 18.84 2.11 3.74
C TYR A 697 19.36 2.02 5.19
N MET A 698 20.34 1.17 5.47
CA MET A 698 20.95 1.05 6.80
C MET A 698 21.59 2.38 7.26
N ASP A 699 22.30 3.12 6.39
CA ASP A 699 22.81 4.48 6.70
C ASP A 699 21.65 5.43 7.02
N VAL A 700 20.63 5.50 6.15
CA VAL A 700 19.56 6.48 6.32
C VAL A 700 18.76 6.25 7.60
N PHE A 701 18.32 5.00 7.85
CA PHE A 701 17.55 4.70 9.06
C PHE A 701 18.40 4.93 10.33
N SER A 702 19.61 4.35 10.41
CA SER A 702 20.42 4.39 11.64
C SER A 702 21.14 5.72 11.89
N ARG A 703 21.61 6.41 10.85
CA ARG A 703 22.45 7.62 10.95
C ARG A 703 21.70 8.92 10.69
N ARG A 704 20.50 8.88 10.08
CA ARG A 704 19.67 10.08 9.79
C ARG A 704 18.36 10.10 10.56
N LEU A 705 17.55 9.04 10.46
CA LEU A 705 16.21 9.00 11.06
C LEU A 705 16.27 8.80 12.58
N VAL A 706 17.02 7.80 13.07
CA VAL A 706 17.13 7.51 14.51
C VAL A 706 17.63 8.72 15.34
N PRO A 707 18.69 9.47 14.95
CA PRO A 707 19.09 10.67 15.70
C PRO A 707 18.02 11.76 15.76
N ALA A 708 17.17 11.88 14.72
CA ALA A 708 16.06 12.83 14.68
C ALA A 708 14.90 12.44 15.61
N LEU A 709 14.85 11.21 16.15
CA LEU A 709 13.84 10.79 17.13
C LEU A 709 14.08 11.35 18.55
N LYS A 710 15.28 11.86 18.87
CA LYS A 710 15.57 12.48 20.18
C LYS A 710 14.66 13.69 20.47
N GLU A 711 14.42 13.98 21.75
CA GLU A 711 13.80 15.26 22.14
C GLU A 711 14.73 16.43 21.81
N GLY A 712 14.17 17.60 21.47
CA GLY A 712 14.94 18.78 21.07
C GLY A 712 15.73 18.66 19.75
N ALA A 713 15.72 17.49 19.11
CA ALA A 713 16.35 17.29 17.80
C ALA A 713 15.71 18.22 16.75
N ARG A 714 16.54 18.76 15.86
CA ARG A 714 16.06 19.56 14.71
C ARG A 714 15.28 18.66 13.75
N ASP A 715 14.22 19.21 13.19
CA ASP A 715 13.49 18.59 12.10
C ASP A 715 14.41 18.28 10.91
N LEU A 716 14.19 17.12 10.29
CA LEU A 716 14.85 16.76 9.05
C LEU A 716 14.28 17.60 7.88
N PRO A 717 15.11 17.93 6.87
CA PRO A 717 14.60 18.43 5.60
C PRO A 717 13.69 17.37 4.97
N VAL A 718 12.71 17.80 4.17
CA VAL A 718 11.84 16.86 3.42
C VAL A 718 12.67 15.90 2.56
N GLY A 719 13.81 16.35 2.05
CA GLY A 719 14.55 15.70 0.96
C GLY A 719 14.03 16.14 -0.41
N PRO A 720 14.53 15.55 -1.50
CA PRO A 720 14.08 15.88 -2.84
C PRO A 720 12.66 15.35 -3.11
N GLN A 721 11.93 16.02 -4.00
CA GLN A 721 10.64 15.59 -4.52
C GLN A 721 10.57 15.93 -6.01
N LYS A 722 10.13 15.00 -6.85
CA LYS A 722 9.69 15.30 -8.22
C LYS A 722 8.21 15.70 -8.18
N ALA A 723 7.83 16.70 -8.99
CA ALA A 723 6.43 17.00 -9.23
C ALA A 723 5.88 16.00 -10.25
N PHE A 724 4.78 15.33 -9.92
CA PHE A 724 4.09 14.39 -10.79
C PHE A 724 2.59 14.73 -10.83
N ASP A 725 1.96 14.42 -11.96
CA ASP A 725 0.54 14.68 -12.20
C ASP A 725 -0.10 13.44 -12.85
N ILE A 726 -0.78 12.64 -12.02
CA ILE A 726 -1.45 11.40 -12.42
C ILE A 726 -2.49 11.62 -13.52
N THR A 727 -3.05 12.83 -13.66
CA THR A 727 -4.00 13.15 -14.75
C THR A 727 -3.33 13.22 -16.12
N LYS A 728 -2.00 13.43 -16.16
CA LYS A 728 -1.18 13.49 -17.38
C LYS A 728 -0.45 12.17 -17.69
N ALA A 729 -0.58 11.16 -16.83
CA ALA A 729 -0.04 9.81 -17.05
C ALA A 729 -0.66 9.15 -18.29
N TRP A 730 0.02 8.14 -18.84
CA TRP A 730 -0.41 7.45 -20.05
C TRP A 730 -1.65 6.59 -19.75
N LYS A 731 -2.65 6.66 -20.63
CA LYS A 731 -3.97 6.02 -20.49
C LYS A 731 -4.37 5.41 -21.83
N LEU A 732 -4.22 4.09 -21.99
CA LEU A 732 -4.65 3.36 -23.19
C LEU A 732 -5.88 2.47 -22.94
N LYS A 733 -6.19 2.12 -21.68
CA LYS A 733 -7.40 1.36 -21.36
C LYS A 733 -8.65 2.23 -21.57
N THR A 734 -9.53 1.78 -22.48
CA THR A 734 -10.84 2.41 -22.73
C THR A 734 -11.77 2.28 -21.51
N GLY A 735 -12.62 3.29 -21.32
CA GLY A 735 -13.78 3.20 -20.41
C GLY A 735 -14.86 2.26 -20.95
N VAL A 736 -15.96 2.11 -20.21
CA VAL A 736 -17.16 1.44 -20.75
C VAL A 736 -17.71 2.29 -21.91
N VAL A 737 -17.98 1.67 -23.05
CA VAL A 737 -18.54 2.37 -24.22
C VAL A 737 -20.06 2.49 -24.06
N TYR A 738 -20.74 1.35 -23.96
CA TYR A 738 -22.16 1.18 -23.65
C TYR A 738 -22.41 -0.26 -23.18
N ASP A 739 -23.61 -0.52 -22.65
CA ASP A 739 -24.11 -1.87 -22.36
C ASP A 739 -25.51 -2.05 -22.99
N ASN A 740 -25.81 -3.25 -23.50
CA ASN A 740 -27.15 -3.65 -23.92
C ASN A 740 -27.50 -5.03 -23.34
N PRO A 741 -28.76 -5.31 -22.98
CA PRO A 741 -29.15 -6.67 -22.59
C PRO A 741 -29.06 -7.59 -23.82
N PRO A 742 -28.96 -8.93 -23.65
CA PRO A 742 -29.09 -9.87 -24.76
C PRO A 742 -30.42 -9.68 -25.51
N ILE A 743 -30.45 -10.06 -26.80
CA ILE A 743 -31.65 -9.92 -27.62
C ILE A 743 -32.79 -10.75 -27.00
N GLY A 744 -33.94 -10.11 -26.78
CA GLY A 744 -35.10 -10.72 -26.13
C GLY A 744 -35.15 -10.57 -24.59
N HIS A 745 -34.11 -9.99 -23.97
CA HIS A 745 -33.99 -9.82 -22.53
C HIS A 745 -34.00 -8.36 -22.08
N SER A 746 -34.30 -8.13 -20.79
CA SER A 746 -34.06 -6.87 -20.08
C SER A 746 -32.85 -6.97 -19.14
N PHE A 747 -32.33 -5.81 -18.71
CA PHE A 747 -31.36 -5.78 -17.62
C PHE A 747 -32.03 -6.24 -16.32
N GLY A 748 -31.38 -7.16 -15.60
CA GLY A 748 -31.93 -7.77 -14.39
C GLY A 748 -32.75 -9.04 -14.62
N ASP A 749 -32.99 -9.48 -15.86
CA ASP A 749 -33.58 -10.79 -16.13
C ASP A 749 -32.74 -11.90 -15.49
N VAL A 750 -33.39 -12.80 -14.74
CA VAL A 750 -32.72 -13.96 -14.15
C VAL A 750 -32.59 -15.07 -15.20
N LEU A 751 -31.36 -15.35 -15.61
CA LEU A 751 -31.03 -16.39 -16.59
C LEU A 751 -30.94 -17.78 -15.94
N GLU A 752 -30.61 -17.83 -14.65
CA GLU A 752 -30.48 -19.05 -13.86
C GLU A 752 -31.02 -18.77 -12.45
N GLN A 753 -32.15 -19.38 -12.13
CA GLN A 753 -32.84 -19.23 -10.85
C GLN A 753 -32.29 -20.20 -9.80
N PRO A 754 -32.33 -19.85 -8.49
CA PRO A 754 -31.97 -20.77 -7.42
C PRO A 754 -32.97 -21.94 -7.36
N LEU A 755 -32.52 -23.07 -6.82
CA LEU A 755 -33.40 -24.19 -6.47
C LEU A 755 -34.36 -23.79 -5.34
N LEU A 756 -35.52 -24.45 -5.25
CA LEU A 756 -36.55 -24.15 -4.26
C LEU A 756 -36.06 -24.26 -2.79
N SER A 757 -35.09 -25.14 -2.53
CA SER A 757 -34.53 -25.37 -1.20
C SER A 757 -33.09 -25.89 -1.26
N TYR A 758 -32.23 -25.38 -0.38
CA TYR A 758 -30.85 -25.84 -0.18
C TYR A 758 -30.66 -26.32 1.27
N PRO A 759 -29.89 -27.40 1.52
CA PRO A 759 -29.59 -27.84 2.86
C PRO A 759 -28.59 -26.91 3.56
N ILE A 760 -28.62 -26.79 4.88
CA ILE A 760 -27.50 -26.26 5.67
C ILE A 760 -26.42 -27.36 5.82
N PRO A 761 -25.11 -27.05 5.70
CA PRO A 761 -24.06 -28.05 5.93
C PRO A 761 -24.08 -28.60 7.36
N ASN A 762 -24.11 -29.93 7.51
CA ASN A 762 -24.19 -30.60 8.81
C ASN A 762 -23.01 -30.24 9.73
N SER A 763 -23.29 -29.52 10.82
CA SER A 763 -22.35 -29.25 11.91
C SER A 763 -22.17 -30.48 12.82
N ASN A 764 -21.45 -31.50 12.33
CA ASN A 764 -21.12 -32.73 13.06
C ASN A 764 -20.19 -32.54 14.29
N SER A 765 -20.08 -31.33 14.81
CA SER A 765 -19.41 -30.98 16.07
C SER A 765 -19.97 -29.65 16.59
N SER A 766 -19.81 -29.41 17.89
CA SER A 766 -20.29 -28.21 18.57
C SER A 766 -19.45 -26.96 18.25
N PHE A 767 -19.33 -26.62 16.96
CA PHE A 767 -18.77 -25.35 16.53
C PHE A 767 -19.69 -24.22 17.02
N SER A 768 -19.13 -23.34 17.83
CA SER A 768 -19.62 -21.97 17.99
C SER A 768 -19.77 -21.31 16.61
N PRO A 769 -20.64 -20.30 16.40
CA PRO A 769 -20.71 -19.47 15.18
C PRO A 769 -19.47 -18.54 15.03
N SER A 770 -18.30 -19.07 15.37
CA SER A 770 -17.00 -18.43 15.39
C SER A 770 -16.27 -18.69 14.07
N LEU A 771 -15.83 -17.63 13.42
CA LEU A 771 -14.90 -17.75 12.28
C LEU A 771 -13.48 -18.13 12.71
N PHE A 772 -13.10 -17.96 13.99
CA PHE A 772 -11.87 -18.52 14.57
C PHE A 772 -11.95 -20.06 14.62
N ASN A 773 -10.82 -20.75 14.43
CA ASN A 773 -10.70 -22.22 14.46
C ASN A 773 -11.53 -23.00 13.40
N GLY A 774 -12.20 -22.31 12.48
CA GLY A 774 -12.89 -22.94 11.35
C GLY A 774 -11.93 -23.61 10.36
N GLN A 775 -12.42 -24.59 9.61
CA GLN A 775 -11.70 -25.19 8.49
C GLN A 775 -11.97 -24.42 7.18
N PRO A 776 -11.13 -24.58 6.13
CA PRO A 776 -11.39 -23.97 4.83
C PRO A 776 -12.69 -24.45 4.20
N THR A 777 -13.27 -23.61 3.35
CA THR A 777 -14.53 -23.87 2.62
C THR A 777 -14.41 -25.13 1.74
N ARG A 778 -15.31 -26.10 1.91
CA ARG A 778 -15.32 -27.39 1.18
C ARG A 778 -16.54 -27.54 0.26
N ALA A 779 -16.47 -28.48 -0.67
CA ALA A 779 -17.60 -28.90 -1.48
C ALA A 779 -18.84 -29.27 -0.63
N SER A 780 -19.94 -28.54 -0.87
CA SER A 780 -21.24 -28.77 -0.24
C SER A 780 -22.35 -28.81 -1.28
N THR A 781 -23.40 -29.58 -0.99
CA THR A 781 -24.68 -29.53 -1.72
C THR A 781 -25.47 -28.25 -1.45
N SER A 782 -25.00 -27.42 -0.52
CA SER A 782 -25.58 -26.12 -0.14
C SER A 782 -25.15 -24.94 -1.02
N ASN A 783 -24.28 -25.14 -2.01
CA ASN A 783 -23.78 -24.04 -2.81
C ASN A 783 -24.87 -23.47 -3.74
N ILE A 784 -25.12 -22.17 -3.61
CA ILE A 784 -26.15 -21.45 -4.37
C ILE A 784 -25.48 -20.60 -5.44
N THR A 785 -26.01 -20.67 -6.67
CA THR A 785 -25.62 -19.81 -7.79
C THR A 785 -26.88 -19.20 -8.40
N VAL A 786 -26.85 -17.90 -8.70
CA VAL A 786 -27.91 -17.21 -9.44
C VAL A 786 -27.28 -16.33 -10.52
N THR A 787 -27.75 -16.48 -11.77
CA THR A 787 -27.22 -15.73 -12.91
C THR A 787 -28.24 -14.70 -13.40
N PHE A 788 -27.83 -13.43 -13.52
CA PHE A 788 -28.65 -12.31 -14.03
C PHE A 788 -28.07 -11.71 -15.33
N VAL A 789 -28.90 -11.06 -16.13
CA VAL A 789 -28.46 -10.14 -17.20
C VAL A 789 -27.89 -8.86 -16.58
N ALA A 790 -26.66 -8.52 -16.97
CA ALA A 790 -25.85 -7.51 -16.31
C ALA A 790 -25.32 -6.44 -17.26
N ALA A 791 -25.04 -5.27 -16.69
CA ALA A 791 -24.14 -4.27 -17.28
C ALA A 791 -22.72 -4.41 -16.72
N ASN A 792 -21.77 -3.64 -17.24
CA ASN A 792 -20.39 -3.61 -16.75
C ASN A 792 -20.25 -2.93 -15.37
N PRO A 793 -19.75 -3.62 -14.31
CA PRO A 793 -19.48 -3.03 -12.99
C PRO A 793 -18.64 -1.74 -12.97
N ARG A 794 -17.80 -1.50 -13.99
CA ARG A 794 -17.01 -0.26 -14.12
C ARG A 794 -17.86 0.99 -14.30
N ASN A 795 -19.16 0.89 -14.56
CA ASN A 795 -20.05 2.06 -14.55
C ASN A 795 -20.23 2.64 -13.14
N ASN A 796 -20.21 1.81 -12.09
CA ASN A 796 -20.35 2.24 -10.71
C ASN A 796 -19.64 1.25 -9.77
N LEU A 797 -18.55 1.69 -9.14
CA LEU A 797 -17.75 0.87 -8.21
C LEU A 797 -18.51 0.45 -6.93
N ARG A 798 -19.61 1.15 -6.62
CA ARG A 798 -20.44 0.93 -5.43
C ARG A 798 -19.60 0.93 -4.14
N LEU A 799 -18.62 1.83 -4.07
CA LEU A 799 -17.80 2.05 -2.87
C LEU A 799 -18.70 2.28 -1.66
N GLU A 800 -18.39 1.63 -0.53
CA GLU A 800 -19.19 1.68 0.71
C GLU A 800 -20.62 1.11 0.59
N GLY A 801 -20.94 0.48 -0.55
CA GLY A 801 -22.19 -0.23 -0.81
C GLY A 801 -21.92 -1.67 -1.26
N THR A 802 -22.82 -2.21 -2.09
CA THR A 802 -22.68 -3.57 -2.62
C THR A 802 -23.28 -3.72 -4.02
N TYR A 803 -22.76 -4.69 -4.80
CA TYR A 803 -23.34 -5.13 -6.06
C TYR A 803 -24.52 -6.09 -5.87
N PHE A 804 -24.59 -6.82 -4.75
CA PHE A 804 -25.70 -7.73 -4.47
C PHE A 804 -25.90 -7.95 -2.97
N GLU A 805 -27.12 -8.33 -2.59
CA GLU A 805 -27.49 -8.70 -1.23
C GLU A 805 -28.13 -10.08 -1.21
N ILE A 806 -27.80 -10.86 -0.17
CA ILE A 806 -28.51 -12.08 0.16
C ILE A 806 -29.40 -11.76 1.35
N GLN A 807 -30.70 -11.69 1.08
CA GLN A 807 -31.70 -11.24 2.04
C GLN A 807 -32.48 -12.43 2.60
N ARG A 808 -32.69 -12.48 3.91
CA ARG A 808 -33.59 -13.43 4.59
C ARG A 808 -34.89 -12.72 4.97
N PHE A 809 -36.02 -13.38 4.80
CA PHE A 809 -37.31 -12.87 5.26
C PHE A 809 -37.42 -13.01 6.78
N ASN A 810 -37.78 -11.92 7.47
CA ASN A 810 -38.13 -11.95 8.87
C ASN A 810 -39.65 -12.04 9.04
N THR A 811 -40.13 -13.20 9.52
CA THR A 811 -41.55 -13.48 9.78
C THR A 811 -42.16 -12.52 10.79
N ASP A 812 -41.36 -12.03 11.74
CA ASP A 812 -41.86 -11.30 12.91
C ASP A 812 -42.12 -9.82 12.59
N THR A 813 -41.40 -9.27 11.61
CA THR A 813 -41.55 -7.89 11.12
C THR A 813 -42.17 -7.80 9.73
N GLY A 814 -42.25 -8.91 8.99
CA GLY A 814 -42.71 -8.93 7.60
C GLY A 814 -41.72 -8.28 6.61
N THR A 815 -40.44 -8.15 6.98
CA THR A 815 -39.42 -7.42 6.21
C THR A 815 -38.25 -8.32 5.82
N TRP A 816 -37.63 -8.01 4.68
CA TRP A 816 -36.35 -8.59 4.27
C TRP A 816 -35.20 -7.97 5.07
N LEU A 817 -34.27 -8.80 5.55
CA LEU A 817 -33.05 -8.42 6.25
C LEU A 817 -31.83 -8.88 5.45
N VAL A 818 -30.84 -8.02 5.27
CA VAL A 818 -29.56 -8.37 4.64
C VAL A 818 -28.78 -9.28 5.58
N GLU A 819 -28.50 -10.52 5.17
CA GLU A 819 -27.64 -11.45 5.92
C GLU A 819 -26.25 -11.60 5.27
N ARG A 820 -26.11 -11.40 3.95
CA ARG A 820 -24.80 -11.32 3.25
C ARG A 820 -24.78 -10.26 2.15
N THR A 821 -23.58 -9.89 1.74
CA THR A 821 -23.23 -8.90 0.70
C THR A 821 -21.91 -9.29 0.03
N ASP A 822 -21.55 -8.64 -1.08
CA ASP A 822 -20.24 -8.78 -1.76
C ASP A 822 -18.99 -8.49 -0.90
N GLY A 823 -19.17 -8.06 0.35
CA GLY A 823 -18.12 -7.91 1.35
C GLY A 823 -17.76 -9.20 2.10
N HIS A 824 -18.51 -10.30 1.94
CA HIS A 824 -18.37 -11.54 2.71
C HIS A 824 -17.58 -12.62 1.95
N HIS A 825 -16.59 -13.23 2.62
CA HIS A 825 -15.74 -14.33 2.08
C HIS A 825 -16.50 -15.57 1.59
N SER A 826 -17.71 -15.80 2.11
CA SER A 826 -18.59 -16.90 1.71
C SER A 826 -19.34 -16.65 0.40
N THR A 827 -19.16 -15.47 -0.21
CA THR A 827 -19.84 -15.07 -1.43
C THR A 827 -18.84 -14.75 -2.54
N THR A 828 -19.25 -14.90 -3.80
CA THR A 828 -18.46 -14.52 -4.97
C THR A 828 -19.34 -13.90 -6.05
N MET A 829 -18.71 -13.06 -6.89
CA MET A 829 -19.35 -12.37 -8.00
C MET A 829 -18.48 -12.55 -9.24
N ARG A 830 -18.99 -13.23 -10.26
CA ARG A 830 -18.32 -13.38 -11.56
C ARG A 830 -19.15 -12.69 -12.65
N TRP A 831 -18.54 -11.79 -13.39
CA TRP A 831 -19.12 -11.09 -14.53
C TRP A 831 -18.52 -11.62 -15.82
N THR A 832 -19.31 -11.63 -16.90
CA THR A 832 -18.84 -12.15 -18.19
C THR A 832 -19.47 -11.36 -19.34
N ARG A 833 -18.65 -10.80 -20.22
CA ARG A 833 -19.10 -10.24 -21.50
C ARG A 833 -19.57 -11.40 -22.39
N THR A 834 -20.86 -11.42 -22.72
CA THR A 834 -21.48 -12.46 -23.57
C THR A 834 -21.48 -12.09 -25.05
N ASN A 835 -21.39 -10.78 -25.37
CA ASN A 835 -21.15 -10.30 -26.74
C ASN A 835 -20.42 -8.95 -26.67
N GLU A 836 -19.24 -8.86 -27.28
CA GLU A 836 -18.40 -7.65 -27.27
C GLU A 836 -19.00 -6.53 -28.15
N PHE A 837 -19.36 -6.84 -29.41
CA PHE A 837 -19.94 -5.86 -30.35
C PHE A 837 -21.32 -5.34 -29.92
N HIS A 838 -22.13 -6.16 -29.24
CA HIS A 838 -23.42 -5.74 -28.71
C HIS A 838 -23.30 -5.10 -27.31
N GLY A 839 -22.16 -5.25 -26.63
CA GLY A 839 -21.97 -4.78 -25.26
C GLY A 839 -22.74 -5.58 -24.20
N SER A 840 -23.19 -6.81 -24.49
CA SER A 840 -23.97 -7.62 -23.55
C SER A 840 -23.12 -8.40 -22.56
N SER A 841 -23.63 -8.55 -21.34
CA SER A 841 -22.98 -9.30 -20.26
C SER A 841 -23.98 -10.04 -19.36
N LYS A 842 -23.48 -11.07 -18.68
CA LYS A 842 -24.13 -11.72 -17.53
C LYS A 842 -23.34 -11.47 -16.24
N ILE A 843 -23.99 -11.62 -15.11
CA ILE A 843 -23.37 -11.72 -13.79
C ILE A 843 -23.86 -12.99 -13.11
N GLU A 844 -22.99 -13.60 -12.33
CA GLU A 844 -23.17 -14.86 -11.62
C GLU A 844 -22.81 -14.59 -10.15
N VAL A 845 -23.80 -14.71 -9.27
CA VAL A 845 -23.65 -14.52 -7.82
C VAL A 845 -23.62 -15.89 -7.17
N GLY A 846 -22.51 -16.21 -6.50
CA GLY A 846 -22.30 -17.46 -5.78
C GLY A 846 -22.34 -17.25 -4.26
N TRP A 847 -22.95 -18.19 -3.53
CA TRP A 847 -22.94 -18.24 -2.06
C TRP A 847 -22.67 -19.67 -1.57
N ASN A 848 -21.58 -19.80 -0.82
CA ASN A 848 -21.26 -20.98 -0.03
C ASN A 848 -21.97 -20.84 1.33
N VAL A 849 -23.15 -21.46 1.49
CA VAL A 849 -23.94 -21.40 2.73
C VAL A 849 -23.12 -21.92 3.90
N GLU A 850 -22.94 -21.09 4.93
CA GLU A 850 -22.16 -21.46 6.10
C GLU A 850 -22.99 -22.29 7.09
N ALA A 851 -22.36 -23.16 7.88
CA ALA A 851 -23.04 -24.09 8.81
C ALA A 851 -23.80 -23.40 9.97
N TRP A 852 -23.57 -22.10 10.20
CA TRP A 852 -24.31 -21.25 11.15
C TRP A 852 -25.35 -20.35 10.48
N THR A 853 -25.65 -20.58 9.19
CA THR A 853 -26.74 -19.88 8.48
C THR A 853 -28.08 -20.18 9.15
N LYS A 854 -28.91 -19.15 9.34
CA LYS A 854 -30.24 -19.29 9.95
C LYS A 854 -31.16 -19.98 8.95
N GLN A 855 -31.92 -20.99 9.40
CA GLN A 855 -33.01 -21.55 8.59
C GLN A 855 -34.02 -20.46 8.22
N GLY A 856 -34.58 -20.51 7.02
CA GLY A 856 -35.61 -19.56 6.59
C GLY A 856 -35.79 -19.44 5.09
N LEU A 857 -36.61 -18.46 4.71
CA LEU A 857 -36.85 -18.03 3.33
C LEU A 857 -35.85 -16.93 2.94
N TYR A 858 -35.24 -17.07 1.77
CA TYR A 858 -34.15 -16.25 1.25
C TYR A 858 -34.43 -15.79 -0.19
N ARG A 859 -33.77 -14.70 -0.61
CA ARG A 859 -33.66 -14.25 -1.99
C ARG A 859 -32.34 -13.54 -2.23
N ILE A 860 -31.90 -13.47 -3.49
CA ILE A 860 -30.74 -12.69 -3.90
C ILE A 860 -31.22 -11.46 -4.68
N VAL A 861 -30.77 -10.28 -4.27
CA VAL A 861 -31.01 -9.00 -4.94
C VAL A 861 -29.72 -8.57 -5.63
N TYR A 862 -29.75 -8.30 -6.93
CA TYR A 862 -28.63 -7.77 -7.70
C TYR A 862 -28.88 -6.30 -8.08
N TYR A 863 -27.87 -5.46 -7.89
CA TYR A 863 -27.88 -4.05 -8.24
C TYR A 863 -26.87 -3.76 -9.35
N GLY A 864 -27.36 -3.32 -10.50
CA GLY A 864 -26.53 -3.00 -11.66
C GLY A 864 -26.64 -1.53 -12.07
N ASP A 865 -25.65 -1.06 -12.82
CA ASP A 865 -25.57 0.29 -13.35
C ASP A 865 -25.22 0.19 -14.83
N ARG A 866 -26.17 0.52 -15.73
CA ARG A 866 -26.02 0.36 -17.18
C ARG A 866 -25.60 1.67 -17.86
N LYS A 867 -24.71 1.60 -18.85
CA LYS A 867 -24.36 2.77 -19.69
C LYS A 867 -25.13 2.77 -21.00
N THR A 868 -26.00 3.76 -21.17
CA THR A 868 -26.89 3.88 -22.33
C THR A 868 -26.11 4.19 -23.62
N PRO A 869 -26.35 3.48 -24.75
CA PRO A 869 -25.75 3.81 -26.04
C PRO A 869 -25.96 5.27 -26.48
N PHE A 870 -24.99 5.81 -27.22
CA PHE A 870 -24.91 7.17 -27.78
C PHE A 870 -24.91 8.33 -26.77
N THR A 871 -25.85 8.34 -25.82
CA THR A 871 -25.93 9.36 -24.76
C THR A 871 -24.88 9.20 -23.66
N GLY A 872 -24.34 7.98 -23.49
CA GLY A 872 -23.38 7.66 -22.44
C GLY A 872 -23.93 7.74 -21.01
N LYS A 873 -25.22 8.02 -20.82
CA LYS A 873 -25.84 8.20 -19.50
C LYS A 873 -25.92 6.87 -18.75
N ILE A 874 -25.45 6.88 -17.50
CA ILE A 874 -25.54 5.75 -16.59
C ILE A 874 -26.92 5.74 -15.91
N GLN A 875 -27.48 4.56 -15.70
CA GLN A 875 -28.75 4.33 -15.00
C GLN A 875 -28.65 3.10 -14.10
N SER A 876 -29.04 3.22 -12.83
CA SER A 876 -29.17 2.09 -11.92
C SER A 876 -30.39 1.22 -12.27
N PHE A 877 -30.29 -0.09 -12.05
CA PHE A 877 -31.39 -1.04 -12.05
C PHE A 877 -31.25 -2.05 -10.90
N GLU A 878 -32.37 -2.63 -10.49
CA GLU A 878 -32.47 -3.66 -9.45
C GLU A 878 -33.05 -4.93 -10.07
N ALA A 879 -32.61 -6.09 -9.59
CA ALA A 879 -33.06 -7.41 -9.99
C ALA A 879 -33.20 -8.31 -8.76
N ILE A 880 -34.18 -9.22 -8.77
CA ILE A 880 -34.47 -10.09 -7.62
C ILE A 880 -34.67 -11.53 -8.12
N SER A 881 -34.03 -12.50 -7.46
CA SER A 881 -34.24 -13.93 -7.74
C SER A 881 -35.65 -14.39 -7.33
N SER A 882 -36.04 -15.58 -7.78
CA SER A 882 -37.05 -16.37 -7.07
C SER A 882 -36.64 -16.54 -5.60
N GLU A 883 -37.65 -16.63 -4.72
CA GLU A 883 -37.45 -16.93 -3.31
C GLU A 883 -37.16 -18.43 -3.13
N PHE A 884 -36.28 -18.76 -2.19
CA PHE A 884 -35.83 -20.13 -1.91
C PHE A 884 -35.63 -20.37 -0.42
N TYR A 885 -35.70 -21.63 0.03
CA TYR A 885 -35.47 -21.99 1.42
C TYR A 885 -34.03 -22.42 1.68
N VAL A 886 -33.54 -22.13 2.88
CA VAL A 886 -32.32 -22.72 3.45
C VAL A 886 -32.74 -23.46 4.73
N VAL A 887 -32.47 -24.78 4.78
CA VAL A 887 -33.06 -25.73 5.75
C VAL A 887 -32.06 -26.72 6.35
#